data_AF-A0A940SNM5-F1
#
_entry.id   AF-A0A940SNM5-F1
#
_cell.length_a   1.000
_cell.length_b   1.000
_cell.length_c   1.000
_cell.angle_alpha   90.00
_cell.angle_beta   90.00
_cell.angle_gamma   90.00
#
_symmetry.space_group_name_H-M   'P 1'
#
loop_
_entity.id
_entity.type
_entity.pdbx_description
1 polymer ?
#
loop_
_entity_poly.entity_id
_entity_poly.type
_entity_poly.pdbx_seq_one_letter_code
_entity_poly.pdbx_strand_id
1 'polypeptide(L)'
;MGFKIKNGVLLKYEGAGALERLGIRKQDESLSLPKNVTSIADEAFSMSDVSRVLIPPNVITIGERAFALCAELQTVDFSGGLREIGTNAFDGCHVLKSAVIPETCETIGAWAFCNCSGLRSVKISSKVEAIARGTFSGCSRLEEVVVPAGVKHIDNRAFYACASLTTINLNKGLKTIGREAFACCASLTTVYIPDTVTEIAEDAFAGCTELKTIIIPPSVTKLHPFAFGSDHHIQTITTVTGSVAHQYALTHGIMCYTEKEANLLRGCNPAFFIEYGILKKYTQEYNVRDIMVPQGVIRIGNHAFEQNRQLVSVVIPEGVSEIGAYAFNGCRSLQRVYLPTTLKTIGKYAFRDCQLLEVILPQGVETVEANAFQGCTSMRRFYMPDTVSHLENEALRDCMSLSELRFSARLEAIADSICVGCSSLRTAVIPEGPTYILQNAFRGCSSLQEAYIPDSVIEVAGNAFADTPLFRMTAGHYIVGRFLIRADGYSPIPVGVHRIGPRAFERGGLRAAIIPDGVISIGDNAFANCGILTDVVIPKSVTEIGVDVFACTPWVARRTEPYTIAGANILLHANIQQPVVNVPIGVRCIGPTAFSQLPIRKVTLPDSVVHLQHGAFSYCEQLESIEVPASVRRIDGYIFHGCTSLKEVVLHEGVPKIGHAMFSSCTSLKTLKLPTTVTEIENEAFYHAGIERLILPDSVTRIGHSAFSHCEHLTDIAIPASVTEISENAFTECPKFRLHAEEGSYAERFAKSHHMLMTLV
;
A
#
# COMPACT_ATOMS: atom_id res chain seq x y z
N MET A 1 26.25 -37.53 -1.47
CA MET A 1 25.04 -36.84 -2.00
C MET A 1 24.94 -37.18 -3.47
N GLY A 2 23.84 -37.81 -3.90
CA GLY A 2 23.72 -38.44 -5.22
C GLY A 2 23.34 -37.49 -6.35
N PHE A 3 24.04 -36.37 -6.51
CA PHE A 3 23.79 -35.43 -7.61
C PHE A 3 24.80 -35.66 -8.75
N LYS A 4 24.29 -35.81 -9.98
CA LYS A 4 25.11 -35.76 -11.21
C LYS A 4 25.00 -34.36 -11.80
N ILE A 5 26.06 -33.56 -11.64
CA ILE A 5 26.12 -32.17 -12.13
C ILE A 5 27.20 -32.05 -13.21
N LYS A 6 26.87 -31.45 -14.35
CA LYS A 6 27.81 -31.16 -15.44
C LYS A 6 27.62 -29.71 -15.91
N ASN A 7 28.68 -28.91 -15.87
CA ASN A 7 28.67 -27.50 -16.30
C ASN A 7 27.54 -26.66 -15.67
N GLY A 8 27.24 -26.88 -14.38
CA GLY A 8 26.16 -26.19 -13.68
C GLY A 8 24.76 -26.77 -13.89
N VAL A 9 24.58 -27.76 -14.77
CA VAL A 9 23.30 -28.44 -14.99
C VAL A 9 23.19 -29.65 -14.07
N LEU A 10 22.13 -29.74 -13.26
CA LEU A 10 21.79 -30.94 -12.49
C LEU A 10 21.08 -31.93 -13.40
N LEU A 11 21.80 -32.96 -13.83
CA LEU A 11 21.33 -33.96 -14.81
C LEU A 11 20.48 -35.04 -14.18
N LYS A 12 20.82 -35.45 -12.95
CA LYS A 12 20.12 -36.54 -12.26
C LYS A 12 20.35 -36.49 -10.76
N TYR A 13 19.31 -36.76 -10.01
CA TYR A 13 19.34 -37.13 -8.61
C TYR A 13 19.19 -38.65 -8.50
N GLU A 14 20.23 -39.31 -7.99
CA GLU A 14 20.18 -40.71 -7.61
C GLU A 14 20.02 -40.69 -6.09
N GLY A 15 18.79 -40.88 -5.61
CA GLY A 15 18.44 -40.85 -4.19
C GLY A 15 19.38 -41.69 -3.32
N ALA A 16 19.31 -41.50 -2.00
CA ALA A 16 20.17 -42.20 -1.04
C ALA A 16 19.83 -43.70 -0.93
N GLY A 17 20.13 -44.49 -1.97
CA GLY A 17 19.85 -45.93 -2.08
C GLY A 17 20.56 -46.84 -1.06
N ALA A 18 21.16 -46.27 0.00
CA ALA A 18 21.78 -47.01 1.09
C ALA A 18 20.91 -47.08 2.36
N LEU A 19 20.02 -46.11 2.60
CA LEU A 19 19.21 -46.05 3.84
C LEU A 19 17.85 -46.74 3.71
N GLU A 20 17.27 -46.79 2.51
CA GLU A 20 15.99 -47.46 2.24
C GLU A 20 16.08 -48.99 2.34
N ARG A 21 17.26 -49.59 2.09
CA ARG A 21 17.50 -51.04 2.30
C ARG A 21 17.43 -51.45 3.77
N LEU A 22 17.39 -50.50 4.70
CA LEU A 22 17.40 -50.71 6.15
C LEU A 22 16.06 -50.32 6.83
N GLY A 23 15.03 -49.92 6.07
CA GLY A 23 13.68 -49.69 6.63
C GLY A 23 13.51 -48.44 7.49
N ILE A 24 14.43 -47.48 7.45
CA ILE A 24 14.35 -46.23 8.23
C ILE A 24 13.89 -45.09 7.31
N ARG A 25 12.61 -44.73 7.36
CA ARG A 25 12.09 -43.53 6.66
C ARG A 25 12.54 -42.27 7.40
N LYS A 26 13.38 -41.42 6.78
CA LYS A 26 13.62 -40.04 7.23
C LYS A 26 12.61 -39.13 6.53
N GLN A 27 11.50 -38.80 7.21
CA GLN A 27 10.38 -38.09 6.59
C GLN A 27 10.53 -36.56 6.50
N ASP A 28 11.58 -35.95 7.06
CA ASP A 28 11.63 -34.47 7.26
C ASP A 28 12.93 -33.75 6.83
N GLU A 29 13.87 -34.40 6.12
CA GLU A 29 15.08 -33.69 5.67
C GLU A 29 14.82 -32.92 4.36
N SER A 30 14.97 -31.60 4.40
CA SER A 30 14.95 -30.74 3.22
C SER A 30 16.19 -30.98 2.34
N LEU A 31 15.99 -31.28 1.06
CA LEU A 31 17.05 -31.44 0.07
C LEU A 31 17.48 -30.08 -0.48
N SER A 32 18.62 -29.56 -0.04
CA SER A 32 19.26 -28.38 -0.64
C SER A 32 20.07 -28.76 -1.86
N LEU A 33 19.77 -28.17 -3.02
CA LEU A 33 20.60 -28.40 -4.21
C LEU A 33 21.93 -27.63 -4.11
N PRO A 34 23.02 -28.13 -4.71
CA PRO A 34 24.32 -27.46 -4.65
C PRO A 34 24.30 -26.05 -5.26
N LYS A 35 24.98 -25.08 -4.62
CA LYS A 35 24.97 -23.66 -5.01
C LYS A 35 25.49 -23.37 -6.44
N ASN A 36 26.25 -24.29 -7.02
CA ASN A 36 26.79 -24.19 -8.38
C ASN A 36 25.81 -24.66 -9.47
N VAL A 37 24.60 -25.09 -9.10
CA VAL A 37 23.56 -25.47 -10.06
C VAL A 37 22.91 -24.19 -10.62
N THR A 38 22.88 -24.09 -11.95
CA THR A 38 22.28 -23.00 -12.71
C THR A 38 21.02 -23.44 -13.46
N SER A 39 20.83 -24.74 -13.69
CA SER A 39 19.60 -25.31 -14.24
C SER A 39 19.39 -26.75 -13.76
N ILE A 40 18.12 -27.17 -13.71
CA ILE A 40 17.71 -28.54 -13.44
C ILE A 40 17.29 -29.15 -14.78
N ALA A 41 17.92 -30.25 -15.19
CA ALA A 41 17.63 -30.89 -16.46
C ALA A 41 16.27 -31.61 -16.45
N ASP A 42 15.85 -32.02 -17.63
CA ASP A 42 14.67 -32.84 -17.82
C ASP A 42 14.77 -34.13 -17.00
N GLU A 43 13.66 -34.53 -16.38
CA GLU A 43 13.52 -35.74 -15.56
C GLU A 43 14.53 -35.89 -14.39
N ALA A 44 15.25 -34.83 -14.03
CA ALA A 44 16.36 -34.93 -13.09
C ALA A 44 15.99 -35.51 -11.71
N PHE A 45 14.77 -35.27 -11.25
CA PHE A 45 14.17 -35.81 -10.03
C PHE A 45 12.92 -36.65 -10.30
N SER A 46 12.62 -37.02 -11.56
CA SER A 46 11.36 -37.73 -11.84
C SER A 46 11.24 -39.02 -11.03
N MET A 47 10.06 -39.26 -10.45
CA MET A 47 9.75 -40.39 -9.57
C MET A 47 10.63 -40.48 -8.31
N SER A 48 11.24 -39.36 -7.88
CA SER A 48 12.04 -39.34 -6.65
C SER A 48 11.18 -39.26 -5.39
N ASP A 49 11.72 -39.75 -4.29
CA ASP A 49 11.14 -39.77 -2.94
C ASP A 49 11.34 -38.45 -2.17
N VAL A 50 11.64 -37.35 -2.87
CA VAL A 50 11.98 -36.07 -2.25
C VAL A 50 10.76 -35.41 -1.61
N SER A 51 10.86 -35.06 -0.32
CA SER A 51 9.77 -34.43 0.44
C SER A 51 9.78 -32.90 0.38
N ARG A 52 10.97 -32.29 0.45
CA ARG A 52 11.16 -30.83 0.36
C ARG A 52 12.41 -30.52 -0.43
N VAL A 53 12.32 -29.61 -1.39
CA VAL A 53 13.45 -29.20 -2.24
C VAL A 53 13.70 -27.70 -2.10
N LEU A 54 14.94 -27.32 -1.81
CA LEU A 54 15.39 -25.94 -1.76
C LEU A 54 16.23 -25.64 -3.01
N ILE A 55 15.68 -24.85 -3.92
CA ILE A 55 16.31 -24.50 -5.19
C ILE A 55 17.24 -23.28 -4.96
N PRO A 56 18.55 -23.40 -5.21
CA PRO A 56 19.51 -22.33 -4.94
C PRO A 56 19.28 -21.13 -5.87
N PRO A 57 19.63 -19.91 -5.44
CA PRO A 57 19.26 -18.66 -6.11
C PRO A 57 19.76 -18.54 -7.56
N ASN A 58 20.79 -19.30 -7.92
CA ASN A 58 21.41 -19.28 -9.25
C ASN A 58 20.66 -20.12 -10.29
N VAL A 59 19.65 -20.91 -9.90
CA VAL A 59 18.88 -21.72 -10.84
C VAL A 59 17.95 -20.83 -11.65
N ILE A 60 18.10 -20.89 -12.98
CA ILE A 60 17.36 -20.09 -13.95
C ILE A 60 16.24 -20.93 -14.60
N THR A 61 16.44 -22.23 -14.78
CA THR A 61 15.46 -23.10 -15.46
C THR A 61 15.24 -24.43 -14.74
N ILE A 62 13.99 -24.91 -14.77
CA ILE A 62 13.58 -26.26 -14.38
C ILE A 62 13.08 -26.96 -15.64
N GLY A 63 13.73 -28.07 -16.02
CA GLY A 63 13.43 -28.80 -17.25
C GLY A 63 12.09 -29.52 -17.28
N GLU A 64 11.79 -30.11 -18.43
CA GLU A 64 10.61 -30.92 -18.67
C GLU A 64 10.60 -32.12 -17.72
N ARG A 65 9.45 -32.37 -17.08
CA ARG A 65 9.25 -33.51 -16.17
C ARG A 65 10.27 -33.56 -15.01
N ALA A 66 10.97 -32.47 -14.70
CA ALA A 66 12.10 -32.45 -13.78
C ALA A 66 11.77 -33.05 -12.41
N PHE A 67 10.57 -32.82 -11.88
CA PHE A 67 10.03 -33.38 -10.63
C PHE A 67 8.74 -34.17 -10.86
N ALA A 68 8.49 -34.65 -12.08
CA ALA A 68 7.27 -35.39 -12.37
C ALA A 68 7.19 -36.68 -11.53
N LEU A 69 6.01 -36.97 -10.99
CA LEU A 69 5.68 -38.14 -10.16
C LEU A 69 6.47 -38.22 -8.84
N CYS A 70 6.96 -37.08 -8.32
CA CYS A 70 7.49 -36.99 -6.96
C CYS A 70 6.34 -37.05 -5.93
N ALA A 71 5.86 -38.26 -5.64
CA ALA A 71 4.65 -38.50 -4.86
C ALA A 71 4.72 -37.97 -3.41
N GLU A 72 5.92 -37.80 -2.85
CA GLU A 72 6.15 -37.33 -1.49
C GLU A 72 6.46 -35.82 -1.41
N LEU A 73 6.57 -35.12 -2.54
CA LEU A 73 7.00 -33.72 -2.59
C LEU A 73 5.93 -32.78 -2.03
N GLN A 74 6.14 -32.30 -0.81
CA GLN A 74 5.21 -31.43 -0.10
C GLN A 74 5.45 -29.95 -0.37
N THR A 75 6.72 -29.54 -0.53
CA THR A 75 7.11 -28.13 -0.66
C THR A 75 8.32 -27.97 -1.57
N VAL A 76 8.28 -26.92 -2.39
CA VAL A 76 9.39 -26.47 -3.24
C VAL A 76 9.64 -25.00 -2.92
N ASP A 77 10.87 -24.68 -2.55
CA ASP A 77 11.32 -23.30 -2.40
C ASP A 77 12.03 -22.88 -3.68
N PHE A 78 11.34 -22.08 -4.50
CA PHE A 78 11.82 -21.66 -5.81
C PHE A 78 12.87 -20.55 -5.67
N SER A 79 13.87 -20.56 -6.56
CA SER A 79 14.91 -19.54 -6.59
C SER A 79 14.37 -18.19 -7.05
N GLY A 80 14.79 -17.10 -6.41
CA GLY A 80 14.44 -15.74 -6.85
C GLY A 80 15.00 -15.35 -8.24
N GLY A 81 15.81 -16.20 -8.88
CA GLY A 81 16.33 -16.00 -10.24
C GLY A 81 15.68 -16.91 -11.30
N LEU A 82 14.71 -17.75 -10.93
CA LEU A 82 14.03 -18.67 -11.85
C LEU A 82 13.29 -17.90 -12.94
N ARG A 83 13.48 -18.29 -14.19
CA ARG A 83 12.83 -17.73 -15.38
C ARG A 83 11.85 -18.69 -16.04
N GLU A 84 12.09 -19.99 -15.97
CA GLU A 84 11.30 -20.98 -16.71
C GLU A 84 11.05 -22.25 -15.91
N ILE A 85 9.79 -22.70 -15.92
CA ILE A 85 9.37 -24.02 -15.47
C ILE A 85 8.88 -24.81 -16.69
N GLY A 86 9.51 -25.95 -16.97
CA GLY A 86 9.23 -26.77 -18.14
C GLY A 86 7.89 -27.50 -18.11
N THR A 87 7.55 -28.08 -19.27
CA THR A 87 6.37 -28.92 -19.46
C THR A 87 6.35 -30.09 -18.48
N ASN A 88 5.20 -30.41 -17.88
CA ASN A 88 5.04 -31.49 -16.89
C ASN A 88 6.02 -31.44 -15.70
N ALA A 89 6.68 -30.32 -15.41
CA ALA A 89 7.79 -30.26 -14.44
C ALA A 89 7.46 -30.82 -13.06
N PHE A 90 6.24 -30.64 -12.57
CA PHE A 90 5.74 -31.12 -11.27
C PHE A 90 4.48 -32.00 -11.44
N ASP A 91 4.24 -32.56 -12.63
CA ASP A 91 3.06 -33.40 -12.89
C ASP A 91 2.99 -34.58 -11.91
N GLY A 92 1.84 -34.79 -11.26
CA GLY A 92 1.62 -35.88 -10.31
C GLY A 92 2.30 -35.70 -8.94
N CYS A 93 2.73 -34.49 -8.57
CA CYS A 93 3.16 -34.18 -7.20
C CYS A 93 1.95 -34.08 -6.25
N HIS A 94 1.31 -35.21 -5.96
CA HIS A 94 0.00 -35.29 -5.32
C HIS A 94 -0.11 -34.68 -3.92
N VAL A 95 1.01 -34.50 -3.20
CA VAL A 95 1.05 -33.96 -1.84
C VAL A 95 1.61 -32.53 -1.76
N LEU A 96 1.96 -31.91 -2.90
CA LEU A 96 2.47 -30.55 -2.97
C LEU A 96 1.41 -29.59 -2.45
N LYS A 97 1.67 -28.88 -1.36
CA LYS A 97 0.65 -28.07 -0.66
C LYS A 97 0.45 -26.69 -1.26
N SER A 98 1.54 -26.06 -1.68
CA SER A 98 1.57 -24.69 -2.20
C SER A 98 2.75 -24.52 -3.15
N ALA A 99 2.58 -23.66 -4.16
CA ALA A 99 3.65 -23.26 -5.07
C ALA A 99 3.73 -21.73 -5.13
N VAL A 100 4.87 -21.16 -4.74
CA VAL A 100 5.13 -19.72 -4.82
C VAL A 100 6.09 -19.47 -5.97
N ILE A 101 5.56 -19.20 -7.15
CA ILE A 101 6.37 -18.95 -8.34
C ILE A 101 6.96 -17.54 -8.24
N PRO A 102 8.28 -17.37 -8.37
CA PRO A 102 8.96 -16.08 -8.19
C PRO A 102 8.62 -15.12 -9.33
N GLU A 103 8.57 -13.80 -9.06
CA GLU A 103 8.24 -12.76 -10.05
C GLU A 103 9.27 -12.63 -11.20
N THR A 104 10.40 -13.32 -11.10
CA THR A 104 11.35 -13.45 -12.20
C THR A 104 10.93 -14.48 -13.24
N CYS A 105 9.98 -15.37 -12.92
CA CYS A 105 9.53 -16.44 -13.80
C CYS A 105 8.73 -15.85 -14.96
N GLU A 106 9.20 -16.09 -16.19
CA GLU A 106 8.63 -15.58 -17.44
C GLU A 106 7.68 -16.62 -18.06
N THR A 107 7.95 -17.92 -17.89
CA THR A 107 7.15 -19.00 -18.49
C THR A 107 6.88 -20.16 -17.54
N ILE A 108 5.68 -20.74 -17.68
CA ILE A 108 5.27 -22.00 -17.03
C ILE A 108 4.73 -22.90 -18.14
N GLY A 109 5.38 -24.05 -18.32
CA GLY A 109 5.08 -24.99 -19.38
C GLY A 109 3.72 -25.66 -19.24
N ALA A 110 3.26 -26.27 -20.34
CA ALA A 110 2.03 -27.03 -20.35
C ALA A 110 2.08 -28.16 -19.30
N TRP A 111 0.97 -28.41 -18.62
CA TRP A 111 0.85 -29.47 -17.60
C TRP A 111 1.85 -29.38 -16.44
N ALA A 112 2.52 -28.25 -16.23
CA ALA A 112 3.62 -28.13 -15.27
C ALA A 112 3.24 -28.54 -13.84
N PHE A 113 2.01 -28.28 -13.39
CA PHE A 113 1.48 -28.69 -12.09
C PHE A 113 0.26 -29.60 -12.23
N CYS A 114 0.16 -30.35 -13.34
CA CYS A 114 -0.93 -31.29 -13.55
C CYS A 114 -0.99 -32.33 -12.42
N ASN A 115 -2.19 -32.77 -12.04
CA ASN A 115 -2.45 -33.75 -10.99
C ASN A 115 -1.79 -33.46 -9.62
N CYS A 116 -1.44 -32.20 -9.34
CA CYS A 116 -1.01 -31.77 -8.01
C CYS A 116 -2.22 -31.66 -7.07
N SER A 117 -2.89 -32.78 -6.80
CA SER A 117 -4.16 -32.86 -6.06
C SER A 117 -4.09 -32.31 -4.62
N GLY A 118 -2.89 -32.16 -4.05
CA GLY A 118 -2.63 -31.57 -2.73
C GLY A 118 -2.54 -30.05 -2.75
N LEU A 119 -2.45 -29.43 -3.93
CA LEU A 119 -2.17 -28.01 -4.10
C LEU A 119 -3.38 -27.19 -3.68
N ARG A 120 -3.22 -26.36 -2.65
CA ARG A 120 -4.29 -25.53 -2.09
C ARG A 120 -4.25 -24.09 -2.58
N SER A 121 -3.05 -23.59 -2.82
CA SER A 121 -2.80 -22.24 -3.30
C SER A 121 -1.60 -22.19 -4.24
N VAL A 122 -1.65 -21.29 -5.21
CA VAL A 122 -0.54 -20.99 -6.11
C VAL A 122 -0.40 -19.49 -6.28
N LYS A 123 0.82 -18.98 -6.19
CA LYS A 123 1.16 -17.63 -6.62
C LYS A 123 1.85 -17.71 -7.98
N ILE A 124 1.28 -17.06 -8.99
CA ILE A 124 1.81 -17.01 -10.36
C ILE A 124 2.55 -15.68 -10.55
N SER A 125 3.68 -15.71 -11.24
CA SER A 125 4.46 -14.52 -11.60
C SER A 125 3.68 -13.57 -12.52
N SER A 126 3.82 -12.26 -12.27
CA SER A 126 3.25 -11.21 -13.12
C SER A 126 3.84 -11.12 -14.52
N LYS A 127 4.98 -11.78 -14.80
CA LYS A 127 5.60 -11.81 -16.14
C LYS A 127 5.10 -12.92 -17.03
N VAL A 128 4.33 -13.88 -16.50
CA VAL A 128 3.77 -14.99 -17.28
C VAL A 128 2.70 -14.48 -18.22
N GLU A 129 2.89 -14.70 -19.53
CA GLU A 129 1.96 -14.23 -20.57
C GLU A 129 0.74 -15.13 -20.74
N ALA A 130 0.85 -16.43 -20.45
CA ALA A 130 -0.26 -17.38 -20.58
C ALA A 130 -0.21 -18.45 -19.48
N ILE A 131 -1.39 -18.82 -18.97
CA ILE A 131 -1.53 -20.05 -18.20
C ILE A 131 -1.72 -21.17 -19.22
N ALA A 132 -0.61 -21.86 -19.51
CA ALA A 132 -0.52 -22.83 -20.59
C ALA A 132 -1.46 -24.03 -20.40
N ARG A 133 -1.63 -24.78 -21.49
CA ARG A 133 -2.51 -25.96 -21.55
C ARG A 133 -2.31 -26.88 -20.34
N GLY A 134 -3.37 -27.13 -19.58
CA GLY A 134 -3.37 -28.11 -18.50
C GLY A 134 -2.52 -27.78 -17.29
N THR A 135 -1.98 -26.55 -17.16
CA THR A 135 -0.98 -26.19 -16.14
C THR A 135 -1.37 -26.64 -14.73
N PHE A 136 -2.63 -26.45 -14.32
CA PHE A 136 -3.17 -26.84 -13.02
C PHE A 136 -4.29 -27.87 -13.13
N SER A 137 -4.34 -28.64 -14.22
CA SER A 137 -5.37 -29.67 -14.40
C SER A 137 -5.27 -30.72 -13.30
N GLY A 138 -6.38 -31.12 -12.67
CA GLY A 138 -6.42 -32.12 -11.61
C GLY A 138 -5.95 -31.63 -10.23
N CYS A 139 -5.71 -30.32 -10.06
CA CYS A 139 -5.43 -29.71 -8.76
C CYS A 139 -6.72 -29.61 -7.90
N SER A 140 -7.27 -30.75 -7.51
CA SER A 140 -8.62 -30.86 -6.95
C SER A 140 -8.85 -30.14 -5.61
N ARG A 141 -7.79 -29.76 -4.89
CA ARG A 141 -7.84 -29.02 -3.61
C ARG A 141 -7.50 -27.54 -3.73
N LEU A 142 -7.31 -27.03 -4.94
CA LEU A 142 -6.99 -25.62 -5.19
C LEU A 142 -8.23 -24.77 -4.88
N GLU A 143 -8.14 -23.91 -3.87
CA GLU A 143 -9.30 -23.18 -3.34
C GLU A 143 -9.47 -21.78 -3.94
N GLU A 144 -8.35 -21.11 -4.23
CA GLU A 144 -8.30 -19.74 -4.74
C GLU A 144 -7.11 -19.57 -5.69
N VAL A 145 -7.33 -18.85 -6.80
CA VAL A 145 -6.28 -18.47 -7.76
C VAL A 145 -6.47 -17.00 -8.16
N VAL A 146 -5.40 -16.23 -8.04
CA VAL A 146 -5.31 -14.89 -8.61
C VAL A 146 -4.54 -14.97 -9.92
N VAL A 147 -5.20 -14.66 -11.04
CA VAL A 147 -4.54 -14.55 -12.33
C VAL A 147 -3.81 -13.21 -12.37
N PRO A 148 -2.49 -13.17 -12.57
CA PRO A 148 -1.73 -11.93 -12.51
C PRO A 148 -1.85 -11.10 -13.80
N ALA A 149 -1.50 -9.82 -13.73
CA ALA A 149 -1.75 -8.83 -14.79
C ALA A 149 -1.07 -9.09 -16.14
N GLY A 150 0.02 -9.87 -16.17
CA GLY A 150 0.71 -10.23 -17.42
C GLY A 150 0.00 -11.29 -18.26
N VAL A 151 -0.92 -12.06 -17.67
CA VAL A 151 -1.57 -13.19 -18.34
C VAL A 151 -2.62 -12.69 -19.33
N LYS A 152 -2.38 -12.92 -20.61
CA LYS A 152 -3.30 -12.62 -21.72
C LYS A 152 -4.17 -13.80 -22.09
N HIS A 153 -3.76 -15.03 -21.80
CA HIS A 153 -4.47 -16.24 -22.23
C HIS A 153 -4.55 -17.28 -21.11
N ILE A 154 -5.74 -17.86 -20.93
CA ILE A 154 -5.93 -19.10 -20.17
C ILE A 154 -6.22 -20.20 -21.18
N ASP A 155 -5.28 -21.11 -21.35
CA ASP A 155 -5.34 -22.13 -22.40
C ASP A 155 -6.18 -23.35 -22.01
N ASN A 156 -6.30 -24.27 -22.95
CA ASN A 156 -7.13 -25.47 -22.84
C ASN A 156 -6.81 -26.26 -21.56
N ARG A 157 -7.84 -26.64 -20.81
CA ARG A 157 -7.73 -27.41 -19.56
C ARG A 157 -6.86 -26.80 -18.45
N ALA A 158 -6.51 -25.51 -18.53
CA ALA A 158 -5.61 -24.86 -17.57
C ALA A 158 -5.93 -25.15 -16.10
N PHE A 159 -7.22 -25.19 -15.74
CA PHE A 159 -7.76 -25.49 -14.41
C PHE A 159 -8.80 -26.63 -14.45
N TYR A 160 -8.69 -27.54 -15.41
CA TYR A 160 -9.63 -28.66 -15.54
C TYR A 160 -9.66 -29.51 -14.26
N ALA A 161 -10.84 -29.80 -13.71
CA ALA A 161 -11.06 -30.59 -12.50
C ALA A 161 -10.44 -30.01 -11.21
N CYS A 162 -10.30 -28.68 -11.12
CA CYS A 162 -10.01 -27.99 -9.86
C CYS A 162 -11.27 -27.93 -8.97
N ALA A 163 -11.72 -29.09 -8.47
CA ALA A 163 -13.04 -29.27 -7.86
C ALA A 163 -13.34 -28.41 -6.62
N SER A 164 -12.31 -27.97 -5.88
CA SER A 164 -12.43 -27.11 -4.69
C SER A 164 -12.33 -25.60 -4.97
N LEU A 165 -12.11 -25.20 -6.23
CA LEU A 165 -11.96 -23.79 -6.58
C LEU A 165 -13.31 -23.10 -6.45
N THR A 166 -13.46 -22.19 -5.49
CA THR A 166 -14.74 -21.52 -5.20
C THR A 166 -14.92 -20.22 -5.95
N THR A 167 -13.82 -19.48 -6.14
CA THR A 167 -13.76 -18.22 -6.87
C THR A 167 -12.48 -18.18 -7.70
N ILE A 168 -12.49 -17.38 -8.77
CA ILE A 168 -11.29 -17.04 -9.53
C ILE A 168 -11.29 -15.56 -9.89
N ASN A 169 -10.14 -14.91 -9.67
CA ASN A 169 -9.95 -13.51 -10.02
C ASN A 169 -9.19 -13.41 -11.36
N LEU A 170 -9.90 -13.03 -12.42
CA LEU A 170 -9.36 -12.86 -13.77
C LEU A 170 -8.81 -11.43 -13.95
N ASN A 171 -7.64 -11.29 -14.55
CA ASN A 171 -6.98 -9.99 -14.72
C ASN A 171 -7.55 -9.17 -15.91
N LYS A 172 -7.40 -7.85 -15.86
CA LYS A 172 -7.88 -6.92 -16.91
C LYS A 172 -7.15 -7.04 -18.26
N GLY A 173 -6.02 -7.74 -18.35
CA GLY A 173 -5.31 -7.99 -19.60
C GLY A 173 -5.79 -9.23 -20.35
N LEU A 174 -6.63 -10.08 -19.73
CA LEU A 174 -7.03 -11.38 -20.26
C LEU A 174 -7.86 -11.24 -21.54
N LYS A 175 -7.49 -12.00 -22.59
CA LYS A 175 -8.10 -11.96 -23.92
C LYS A 175 -8.95 -13.17 -24.24
N THR A 176 -8.56 -14.36 -23.80
CA THR A 176 -9.21 -15.62 -24.19
C THR A 176 -9.28 -16.62 -23.05
N ILE A 177 -10.38 -17.39 -23.00
CA ILE A 177 -10.59 -18.54 -22.13
C ILE A 177 -10.74 -19.79 -23.00
N GLY A 178 -9.78 -20.71 -22.88
CA GLY A 178 -9.62 -21.88 -23.72
C GLY A 178 -10.58 -23.04 -23.43
N ARG A 179 -10.50 -24.07 -24.27
CA ARG A 179 -11.39 -25.25 -24.24
C ARG A 179 -11.24 -26.00 -22.93
N GLU A 180 -12.35 -26.29 -22.25
CA GLU A 180 -12.37 -26.98 -20.96
C GLU A 180 -11.51 -26.30 -19.87
N ALA A 181 -11.21 -25.00 -19.98
CA ALA A 181 -10.28 -24.29 -19.10
C ALA A 181 -10.64 -24.41 -17.61
N PHE A 182 -11.93 -24.36 -17.26
CA PHE A 182 -12.49 -24.52 -15.92
C PHE A 182 -13.48 -25.67 -15.84
N ALA A 183 -13.46 -26.62 -16.77
CA ALA A 183 -14.40 -27.72 -16.72
C ALA A 183 -14.19 -28.58 -15.46
N CYS A 184 -15.28 -29.07 -14.88
CA CYS A 184 -15.33 -29.84 -13.64
C CYS A 184 -14.83 -29.08 -12.39
N CYS A 185 -14.79 -27.75 -12.40
CA CYS A 185 -14.63 -26.93 -11.20
C CYS A 185 -15.95 -26.87 -10.41
N ALA A 186 -16.35 -28.00 -9.82
CA ALA A 186 -17.70 -28.20 -9.26
C ALA A 186 -18.10 -27.19 -8.17
N SER A 187 -17.14 -26.68 -7.39
CA SER A 187 -17.38 -25.73 -6.30
C SER A 187 -17.36 -24.26 -6.73
N LEU A 188 -17.10 -23.96 -8.01
CA LEU A 188 -16.97 -22.59 -8.51
C LEU A 188 -18.33 -21.91 -8.50
N THR A 189 -18.52 -20.93 -7.62
CA THR A 189 -19.83 -20.26 -7.47
C THR A 189 -19.94 -18.99 -8.31
N THR A 190 -18.80 -18.38 -8.64
CA THR A 190 -18.77 -17.06 -9.28
C THR A 190 -17.53 -16.92 -10.16
N VAL A 191 -17.74 -16.38 -11.35
CA VAL A 191 -16.68 -16.01 -12.29
C VAL A 191 -17.00 -14.63 -12.86
N TYR A 192 -16.08 -13.69 -12.70
CA TYR A 192 -16.16 -12.38 -13.34
C TYR A 192 -15.33 -12.40 -14.62
N ILE A 193 -15.98 -12.27 -15.78
CA ILE A 193 -15.31 -12.19 -17.07
C ILE A 193 -14.92 -10.73 -17.33
N PRO A 194 -13.62 -10.39 -17.44
CA PRO A 194 -13.16 -9.04 -17.72
C PRO A 194 -13.66 -8.53 -19.08
N ASP A 195 -13.85 -7.22 -19.18
CA ASP A 195 -14.26 -6.53 -20.41
C ASP A 195 -13.22 -6.61 -21.55
N THR A 196 -12.04 -7.14 -21.29
CA THR A 196 -11.00 -7.41 -22.28
C THR A 196 -11.05 -8.80 -22.92
N VAL A 197 -11.87 -9.71 -22.38
CA VAL A 197 -12.05 -11.06 -22.93
C VAL A 197 -12.89 -11.00 -24.20
N THR A 198 -12.40 -11.64 -25.26
CA THR A 198 -13.05 -11.66 -26.57
C THR A 198 -13.62 -13.01 -26.96
N GLU A 199 -13.13 -14.09 -26.35
CA GLU A 199 -13.47 -15.47 -26.71
C GLU A 199 -13.57 -16.38 -25.48
N ILE A 200 -14.68 -17.13 -25.39
CA ILE A 200 -14.91 -18.23 -24.45
C ILE A 200 -15.17 -19.50 -25.26
N ALA A 201 -14.25 -20.46 -25.17
CA ALA A 201 -14.23 -21.66 -26.00
C ALA A 201 -15.16 -22.78 -25.50
N GLU A 202 -15.17 -23.89 -26.25
CA GLU A 202 -15.95 -25.10 -25.98
C GLU A 202 -15.71 -25.63 -24.56
N ASP A 203 -16.79 -25.97 -23.85
CA ASP A 203 -16.78 -26.58 -22.52
C ASP A 203 -15.97 -25.81 -21.47
N ALA A 204 -15.66 -24.53 -21.68
CA ALA A 204 -14.83 -23.73 -20.78
C ALA A 204 -15.26 -23.83 -19.31
N PHE A 205 -16.57 -23.93 -19.03
CA PHE A 205 -17.17 -24.07 -17.70
C PHE A 205 -18.07 -25.31 -17.57
N ALA A 206 -17.85 -26.34 -18.39
CA ALA A 206 -18.66 -27.57 -18.33
C ALA A 206 -18.50 -28.28 -16.98
N GLY A 207 -19.61 -28.63 -16.31
CA GLY A 207 -19.55 -29.32 -15.00
C GLY A 207 -19.21 -28.41 -13.80
N CYS A 208 -19.26 -27.09 -13.96
CA CYS A 208 -19.26 -26.13 -12.84
C CYS A 208 -20.64 -26.10 -12.16
N THR A 209 -20.96 -27.14 -11.38
CA THR A 209 -22.31 -27.37 -10.86
C THR A 209 -22.85 -26.30 -9.91
N GLU A 210 -21.99 -25.58 -9.18
CA GLU A 210 -22.40 -24.47 -8.31
C GLU A 210 -22.44 -23.09 -9.00
N LEU A 211 -21.96 -23.00 -10.25
CA LEU A 211 -21.98 -21.76 -11.03
C LEU A 211 -23.39 -21.56 -11.60
N LYS A 212 -24.26 -20.91 -10.84
CA LYS A 212 -25.67 -20.66 -11.22
C LYS A 212 -25.84 -19.39 -12.04
N THR A 213 -24.98 -18.41 -11.82
CA THR A 213 -25.04 -17.11 -12.48
C THR A 213 -23.67 -16.74 -13.06
N ILE A 214 -23.67 -16.12 -14.23
CA ILE A 214 -22.45 -15.60 -14.85
C ILE A 214 -22.72 -14.29 -15.60
N ILE A 215 -21.76 -13.38 -15.53
CA ILE A 215 -21.77 -12.11 -16.26
C ILE A 215 -20.84 -12.26 -17.46
N ILE A 216 -21.36 -12.01 -18.67
CA ILE A 216 -20.57 -12.08 -19.91
C ILE A 216 -20.62 -10.70 -20.60
N PRO A 217 -19.49 -9.95 -20.64
CA PRO A 217 -19.45 -8.61 -21.20
C PRO A 217 -19.62 -8.60 -22.72
N PRO A 218 -20.00 -7.45 -23.32
CA PRO A 218 -20.19 -7.32 -24.78
C PRO A 218 -18.91 -7.54 -25.60
N SER A 219 -17.75 -7.41 -24.95
CA SER A 219 -16.45 -7.67 -25.57
C SER A 219 -16.27 -9.14 -25.98
N VAL A 220 -16.99 -10.07 -25.34
CA VAL A 220 -17.05 -11.46 -25.78
C VAL A 220 -17.82 -11.50 -27.09
N THR A 221 -17.07 -11.61 -28.19
CA THR A 221 -17.60 -11.67 -29.55
C THR A 221 -17.71 -13.10 -30.07
N LYS A 222 -17.09 -14.06 -29.36
CA LYS A 222 -17.16 -15.49 -29.64
C LYS A 222 -17.47 -16.26 -28.35
N LEU A 223 -18.64 -16.88 -28.31
CA LEU A 223 -19.06 -17.77 -27.23
C LEU A 223 -19.46 -19.10 -27.85
N HIS A 224 -18.75 -20.18 -27.49
CA HIS A 224 -19.04 -21.50 -28.04
C HIS A 224 -20.42 -22.02 -27.57
N PRO A 225 -21.20 -22.73 -28.40
CA PRO A 225 -22.52 -23.28 -28.02
C PRO A 225 -22.50 -24.25 -26.83
N PHE A 226 -21.35 -24.84 -26.53
CA PHE A 226 -21.15 -25.72 -25.36
C PHE A 226 -20.26 -25.09 -24.30
N ALA A 227 -20.09 -23.75 -24.25
CA ALA A 227 -19.20 -23.12 -23.28
C ALA A 227 -19.50 -23.48 -21.82
N PHE A 228 -20.75 -23.82 -21.50
CA PHE A 228 -21.20 -24.24 -20.17
C PHE A 228 -21.56 -25.74 -20.07
N GLY A 229 -21.18 -26.55 -21.08
CA GLY A 229 -21.50 -27.97 -21.18
C GLY A 229 -22.96 -28.25 -21.59
N SER A 230 -23.27 -29.54 -21.78
CA SER A 230 -24.60 -29.99 -22.22
C SER A 230 -25.66 -29.95 -21.10
N ASP A 231 -25.23 -30.03 -19.84
CA ASP A 231 -26.10 -29.96 -18.68
C ASP A 231 -26.22 -28.50 -18.21
N HIS A 232 -27.39 -27.91 -18.40
CA HIS A 232 -27.65 -26.47 -18.25
C HIS A 232 -27.80 -26.04 -16.79
N HIS A 233 -26.70 -26.08 -16.03
CA HIS A 233 -26.65 -25.66 -14.62
C HIS A 233 -26.74 -24.13 -14.45
N ILE A 234 -26.36 -23.38 -15.49
CA ILE A 234 -26.45 -21.92 -15.50
C ILE A 234 -27.92 -21.52 -15.54
N GLN A 235 -28.38 -20.92 -14.45
CA GLN A 235 -29.74 -20.43 -14.30
C GLN A 235 -29.90 -19.03 -14.89
N THR A 236 -28.85 -18.21 -14.86
CA THR A 236 -28.91 -16.82 -15.29
C THR A 236 -27.62 -16.36 -15.99
N ILE A 237 -27.77 -15.71 -17.14
CA ILE A 237 -26.71 -14.98 -17.83
C ILE A 237 -27.04 -13.48 -17.83
N THR A 238 -26.12 -12.68 -17.34
CA THR A 238 -26.21 -11.21 -17.42
C THR A 238 -25.34 -10.71 -18.56
N THR A 239 -25.92 -9.99 -19.51
CA THR A 239 -25.21 -9.51 -20.71
C THR A 239 -25.93 -8.35 -21.40
N VAL A 240 -25.49 -7.91 -22.59
CA VAL A 240 -26.15 -6.84 -23.36
C VAL A 240 -27.00 -7.42 -24.49
N THR A 241 -28.05 -6.71 -24.91
CA THR A 241 -28.89 -7.19 -26.01
C THR A 241 -28.13 -7.25 -27.31
N GLY A 242 -28.27 -8.38 -28.00
CA GLY A 242 -27.67 -8.61 -29.31
C GLY A 242 -26.24 -9.12 -29.23
N SER A 243 -25.66 -9.22 -28.03
CA SER A 243 -24.40 -9.94 -27.82
C SER A 243 -24.55 -11.42 -28.16
N VAL A 244 -23.42 -12.08 -28.40
CA VAL A 244 -23.38 -13.55 -28.55
C VAL A 244 -23.83 -14.28 -27.28
N ALA A 245 -23.60 -13.69 -26.11
CA ALA A 245 -24.09 -14.22 -24.84
C ALA A 245 -25.61 -14.12 -24.72
N HIS A 246 -26.21 -13.04 -25.23
CA HIS A 246 -27.66 -12.92 -25.29
C HIS A 246 -28.26 -13.97 -26.23
N GLN A 247 -27.68 -14.15 -27.42
CA GLN A 247 -28.10 -15.20 -28.35
C GLN A 247 -27.94 -16.60 -27.75
N TYR A 248 -26.85 -16.83 -27.03
CA TYR A 248 -26.61 -18.08 -26.31
C TYR A 248 -27.69 -18.33 -25.26
N ALA A 249 -28.01 -17.33 -24.42
CA ALA A 249 -29.02 -17.49 -23.39
C ALA A 249 -30.41 -17.81 -23.98
N LEU A 250 -30.80 -17.13 -25.06
CA LEU A 250 -32.05 -17.38 -25.78
C LEU A 250 -32.11 -18.79 -26.39
N THR A 251 -31.03 -19.24 -27.05
CA THR A 251 -30.98 -20.55 -27.71
C THR A 251 -31.06 -21.71 -26.73
N HIS A 252 -30.59 -21.51 -25.49
CA HIS A 252 -30.51 -22.53 -24.45
C HIS A 252 -31.60 -22.37 -23.36
N GLY A 253 -32.53 -21.43 -23.52
CA GLY A 253 -33.62 -21.21 -22.56
C GLY A 253 -33.15 -20.73 -21.17
N ILE A 254 -31.99 -20.09 -21.10
CA ILE A 254 -31.41 -19.56 -19.86
C ILE A 254 -32.00 -18.17 -19.59
N MET A 255 -32.35 -17.87 -18.33
CA MET A 255 -32.81 -16.54 -17.97
C MET A 255 -31.71 -15.52 -18.31
N CYS A 256 -32.05 -14.54 -19.15
CA CYS A 256 -31.12 -13.52 -19.59
C CYS A 256 -31.59 -12.16 -19.07
N TYR A 257 -30.69 -11.36 -18.53
CA TYR A 257 -30.93 -9.94 -18.27
C TYR A 257 -30.19 -9.14 -19.33
N THR A 258 -30.91 -8.46 -20.23
CA THR A 258 -30.29 -7.65 -21.30
C THR A 258 -30.61 -6.16 -21.26
N GLU A 259 -29.82 -5.36 -21.98
CA GLU A 259 -30.03 -3.91 -22.15
C GLU A 259 -31.36 -3.52 -22.81
N LYS A 260 -32.00 -4.34 -23.66
CA LYS A 260 -33.34 -4.09 -24.23
C LYS A 260 -34.46 -4.47 -23.27
N GLU A 261 -34.25 -5.46 -22.41
CA GLU A 261 -35.16 -5.73 -21.30
C GLU A 261 -35.02 -4.65 -20.22
N ALA A 262 -33.82 -4.06 -20.07
CA ALA A 262 -33.58 -2.85 -19.30
C ALA A 262 -34.06 -1.56 -20.01
N ASN A 263 -34.09 -1.50 -21.35
CA ASN A 263 -34.62 -0.36 -22.12
C ASN A 263 -36.14 -0.43 -22.34
N LEU A 264 -36.78 -1.60 -22.15
CA LEU A 264 -38.22 -1.70 -21.86
C LEU A 264 -38.56 -1.11 -20.48
N LEU A 265 -37.57 -0.80 -19.64
CA LEU A 265 -37.71 -0.03 -18.41
C LEU A 265 -37.57 1.48 -18.63
N ARG A 266 -37.58 1.97 -19.88
CA ARG A 266 -37.86 3.38 -20.17
C ARG A 266 -39.33 3.79 -19.89
N GLY A 267 -40.11 2.90 -19.28
CA GLY A 267 -41.38 3.24 -18.64
C GLY A 267 -41.90 2.24 -17.60
N CYS A 268 -41.16 1.17 -17.25
CA CYS A 268 -41.76 0.02 -16.53
C CYS A 268 -40.84 -0.70 -15.50
N ASN A 269 -39.82 -0.07 -14.93
CA ASN A 269 -39.37 -0.48 -13.58
C ASN A 269 -39.37 0.75 -12.66
N PRO A 270 -40.42 0.93 -11.83
CA PRO A 270 -40.50 2.04 -10.88
C PRO A 270 -39.44 1.96 -9.77
N ALA A 271 -38.55 0.96 -9.76
CA ALA A 271 -37.49 0.78 -8.80
C ALA A 271 -36.31 1.75 -8.98
N PHE A 272 -35.73 1.86 -10.18
CA PHE A 272 -34.48 2.63 -10.36
C PHE A 272 -34.75 4.05 -10.85
N PHE A 273 -34.48 5.04 -10.00
CA PHE A 273 -34.55 6.47 -10.33
C PHE A 273 -33.16 7.00 -10.71
N ILE A 274 -32.93 7.17 -12.01
CA ILE A 274 -31.65 7.64 -12.56
C ILE A 274 -31.83 9.04 -13.17
N GLU A 275 -31.00 9.98 -12.78
CA GLU A 275 -31.03 11.37 -13.26
C GLU A 275 -29.61 11.80 -13.65
N TYR A 276 -29.42 12.29 -14.89
CA TYR A 276 -28.11 12.66 -15.44
C TYR A 276 -27.02 11.59 -15.29
N GLY A 277 -27.39 10.31 -15.43
CA GLY A 277 -26.46 9.18 -15.25
C GLY A 277 -26.13 8.86 -13.77
N ILE A 278 -26.76 9.54 -12.81
CA ILE A 278 -26.60 9.26 -11.39
C ILE A 278 -27.80 8.43 -10.91
N LEU A 279 -27.56 7.27 -10.31
CA LEU A 279 -28.63 6.51 -9.66
C LEU A 279 -29.01 7.17 -8.34
N LYS A 280 -30.11 7.91 -8.31
CA LYS A 280 -30.57 8.67 -7.13
C LYS A 280 -31.27 7.78 -6.09
N LYS A 281 -32.01 6.77 -6.53
CA LYS A 281 -32.81 5.91 -5.65
C LYS A 281 -33.15 4.58 -6.29
N TYR A 282 -33.25 3.55 -5.46
CA TYR A 282 -33.77 2.23 -5.76
C TYR A 282 -34.95 1.93 -4.82
N THR A 283 -36.16 1.78 -5.36
CA THR A 283 -37.35 1.33 -4.66
C THR A 283 -37.44 -0.18 -4.73
N GLN A 284 -37.29 -0.84 -3.58
CA GLN A 284 -37.30 -2.29 -3.45
C GLN A 284 -38.51 -2.94 -4.13
N GLU A 285 -38.24 -3.89 -5.02
CA GLU A 285 -39.26 -4.77 -5.61
C GLU A 285 -39.50 -6.01 -4.74
N TYR A 286 -40.71 -6.55 -4.75
CA TYR A 286 -41.06 -7.70 -3.92
C TYR A 286 -40.27 -8.95 -4.38
N ASN A 287 -39.59 -9.62 -3.46
CA ASN A 287 -38.78 -10.84 -3.69
C ASN A 287 -37.51 -10.69 -4.56
N VAL A 288 -37.08 -9.48 -4.90
CA VAL A 288 -35.81 -9.28 -5.61
C VAL A 288 -34.66 -9.14 -4.61
N ARG A 289 -33.71 -10.08 -4.67
CA ARG A 289 -32.56 -10.15 -3.76
C ARG A 289 -31.23 -9.85 -4.45
N ASP A 290 -31.16 -10.07 -5.75
CA ASP A 290 -29.95 -9.86 -6.53
C ASP A 290 -30.29 -8.88 -7.65
N ILE A 291 -29.51 -7.80 -7.77
CA ILE A 291 -29.75 -6.76 -8.78
C ILE A 291 -28.47 -6.40 -9.53
N MET A 292 -28.66 -5.88 -10.73
CA MET A 292 -27.63 -5.20 -11.50
C MET A 292 -28.06 -3.73 -11.67
N VAL A 293 -27.16 -2.80 -11.33
CA VAL A 293 -27.37 -1.38 -11.63
C VAL A 293 -27.33 -1.20 -13.15
N PRO A 294 -28.28 -0.44 -13.75
CA PRO A 294 -28.34 -0.25 -15.20
C PRO A 294 -27.05 0.33 -15.79
N GLN A 295 -26.68 -0.13 -16.99
CA GLN A 295 -25.55 0.41 -17.77
C GLN A 295 -25.76 1.90 -18.10
N GLY A 296 -24.67 2.65 -18.20
CA GLY A 296 -24.69 4.11 -18.41
C GLY A 296 -24.90 4.93 -17.14
N VAL A 297 -25.06 4.28 -15.98
CA VAL A 297 -24.89 4.94 -14.68
C VAL A 297 -23.40 5.24 -14.52
N ILE A 298 -23.08 6.52 -14.28
CA ILE A 298 -21.72 7.00 -14.06
C ILE A 298 -21.40 7.15 -12.57
N ARG A 299 -22.42 7.24 -11.71
CA ARG A 299 -22.28 7.40 -10.25
C ARG A 299 -23.47 6.76 -9.52
N ILE A 300 -23.22 6.07 -8.41
CA ILE A 300 -24.28 5.73 -7.46
C ILE A 300 -24.49 6.94 -6.56
N GLY A 301 -25.69 7.50 -6.58
CA GLY A 301 -26.01 8.67 -5.78
C GLY A 301 -26.09 8.38 -4.28
N ASN A 302 -26.08 9.44 -3.49
CA ASN A 302 -26.25 9.33 -2.06
C ASN A 302 -27.59 8.67 -1.72
N HIS A 303 -27.61 7.81 -0.70
CA HIS A 303 -28.80 7.10 -0.22
C HIS A 303 -29.51 6.19 -1.25
N ALA A 304 -28.86 5.87 -2.39
CA ALA A 304 -29.54 5.20 -3.51
C ALA A 304 -30.25 3.89 -3.12
N PHE A 305 -29.65 3.07 -2.26
CA PHE A 305 -30.15 1.78 -1.78
C PHE A 305 -30.36 1.76 -0.26
N GLU A 306 -30.36 2.91 0.40
CA GLU A 306 -30.39 2.99 1.87
C GLU A 306 -31.57 2.19 2.48
N GLN A 307 -31.28 1.50 3.60
CA GLN A 307 -32.18 0.66 4.38
C GLN A 307 -32.81 -0.51 3.60
N ASN A 308 -32.18 -0.96 2.52
CA ASN A 308 -32.66 -2.11 1.78
C ASN A 308 -32.36 -3.43 2.52
N ARG A 309 -33.40 -3.99 3.16
CA ARG A 309 -33.27 -5.18 4.02
C ARG A 309 -33.44 -6.52 3.29
N GLN A 310 -33.69 -6.53 1.98
CA GLN A 310 -33.89 -7.77 1.23
C GLN A 310 -32.76 -8.04 0.23
N LEU A 311 -32.09 -6.98 -0.21
CA LEU A 311 -31.00 -7.06 -1.17
C LEU A 311 -29.82 -7.83 -0.59
N VAL A 312 -29.42 -8.89 -1.28
CA VAL A 312 -28.33 -9.82 -0.94
C VAL A 312 -27.11 -9.57 -1.80
N SER A 313 -27.29 -9.26 -3.08
CA SER A 313 -26.19 -9.02 -4.02
C SER A 313 -26.45 -7.86 -4.96
N VAL A 314 -25.42 -7.05 -5.22
CA VAL A 314 -25.49 -5.93 -6.17
C VAL A 314 -24.30 -5.97 -7.12
N VAL A 315 -24.58 -5.90 -8.42
CA VAL A 315 -23.57 -5.67 -9.46
C VAL A 315 -23.60 -4.21 -9.88
N ILE A 316 -22.49 -3.50 -9.70
CA ILE A 316 -22.33 -2.12 -10.17
C ILE A 316 -21.55 -2.15 -11.51
N PRO A 317 -22.07 -1.54 -12.60
CA PRO A 317 -21.49 -1.66 -13.94
C PRO A 317 -20.22 -0.84 -14.12
N GLU A 318 -19.39 -1.23 -15.10
CA GLU A 318 -18.26 -0.43 -15.57
C GLU A 318 -18.74 0.96 -16.05
N GLY A 319 -17.92 1.98 -15.80
CA GLY A 319 -18.27 3.39 -16.05
C GLY A 319 -18.71 4.13 -14.78
N VAL A 320 -19.12 3.43 -13.72
CA VAL A 320 -19.36 4.05 -12.42
C VAL A 320 -18.02 4.46 -11.80
N SER A 321 -17.83 5.75 -11.56
CA SER A 321 -16.61 6.32 -10.96
C SER A 321 -16.73 6.55 -9.46
N GLU A 322 -17.95 6.57 -8.91
CA GLU A 322 -18.19 6.95 -7.51
C GLU A 322 -19.40 6.21 -6.92
N ILE A 323 -19.28 5.82 -5.65
CA ILE A 323 -20.39 5.41 -4.81
C ILE A 323 -20.61 6.48 -3.75
N GLY A 324 -21.77 7.14 -3.79
CA GLY A 324 -22.08 8.28 -2.92
C GLY A 324 -22.27 7.93 -1.44
N ALA A 325 -22.34 8.97 -0.62
CA ALA A 325 -22.53 8.84 0.81
C ALA A 325 -23.85 8.12 1.15
N TYR A 326 -23.82 7.23 2.14
CA TYR A 326 -24.95 6.41 2.58
C TYR A 326 -25.60 5.54 1.49
N ALA A 327 -24.96 5.34 0.32
CA ALA A 327 -25.57 4.68 -0.83
C ALA A 327 -26.22 3.32 -0.51
N PHE A 328 -25.62 2.50 0.36
CA PHE A 328 -26.11 1.20 0.84
C PHE A 328 -26.22 1.16 2.37
N ASN A 329 -26.31 2.32 3.04
CA ASN A 329 -26.39 2.36 4.50
C ASN A 329 -27.59 1.54 5.02
N GLY A 330 -27.38 0.66 5.99
CA GLY A 330 -28.42 -0.17 6.58
C GLY A 330 -28.92 -1.32 5.69
N CYS A 331 -28.21 -1.68 4.63
CA CYS A 331 -28.53 -2.84 3.80
C CYS A 331 -28.17 -4.16 4.51
N ARG A 332 -28.92 -4.51 5.56
CA ARG A 332 -28.62 -5.61 6.50
C ARG A 332 -28.68 -7.02 5.93
N SER A 333 -29.09 -7.20 4.68
CA SER A 333 -29.04 -8.49 3.99
C SER A 333 -27.95 -8.54 2.93
N LEU A 334 -27.30 -7.41 2.62
CA LEU A 334 -26.35 -7.29 1.54
C LEU A 334 -25.05 -7.99 1.93
N GLN A 335 -24.79 -9.10 1.25
CA GLN A 335 -23.64 -9.97 1.48
C GLN A 335 -22.55 -9.80 0.42
N ARG A 336 -22.92 -9.37 -0.78
CA ARG A 336 -22.00 -9.24 -1.92
C ARG A 336 -22.23 -7.93 -2.67
N VAL A 337 -21.15 -7.23 -2.97
CA VAL A 337 -21.15 -6.10 -3.88
C VAL A 337 -20.01 -6.27 -4.88
N TYR A 338 -20.33 -6.20 -6.17
CA TYR A 338 -19.35 -6.25 -7.24
C TYR A 338 -19.05 -4.82 -7.68
N LEU A 339 -17.84 -4.36 -7.36
CA LEU A 339 -17.37 -3.02 -7.64
C LEU A 339 -16.72 -2.97 -9.03
N PRO A 340 -17.00 -1.95 -9.85
CA PRO A 340 -16.45 -1.84 -11.19
C PRO A 340 -15.05 -1.28 -11.13
N THR A 341 -14.29 -1.57 -12.17
CA THR A 341 -12.88 -1.24 -12.18
C THR A 341 -12.57 0.24 -12.43
N THR A 342 -13.56 1.00 -12.88
CA THR A 342 -13.57 2.46 -13.03
C THR A 342 -13.79 3.22 -11.73
N LEU A 343 -14.17 2.54 -10.64
CA LEU A 343 -14.49 3.16 -9.36
C LEU A 343 -13.26 3.86 -8.76
N LYS A 344 -13.43 5.13 -8.39
CA LYS A 344 -12.41 5.98 -7.77
C LYS A 344 -12.66 6.21 -6.27
N THR A 345 -13.92 6.45 -5.92
CA THR A 345 -14.29 6.90 -4.57
C THR A 345 -15.45 6.11 -3.99
N ILE A 346 -15.32 5.72 -2.72
CA ILE A 346 -16.40 5.17 -1.89
C ILE A 346 -16.72 6.18 -0.80
N GLY A 347 -17.94 6.70 -0.84
CA GLY A 347 -18.37 7.81 -0.01
C GLY A 347 -18.67 7.45 1.45
N LYS A 348 -18.83 8.50 2.25
CA LYS A 348 -19.07 8.41 3.70
C LYS A 348 -20.26 7.51 4.02
N TYR A 349 -20.10 6.57 4.94
CA TYR A 349 -21.15 5.62 5.33
C TYR A 349 -21.74 4.77 4.17
N ALA A 350 -21.08 4.69 3.00
CA ALA A 350 -21.66 4.06 1.81
C ALA A 350 -22.19 2.64 2.06
N PHE A 351 -21.51 1.82 2.84
CA PHE A 351 -21.88 0.44 3.19
C PHE A 351 -22.08 0.24 4.69
N ARG A 352 -22.39 1.29 5.45
CA ARG A 352 -22.61 1.17 6.90
C ARG A 352 -23.71 0.16 7.23
N ASP A 353 -23.51 -0.65 8.26
CA ASP A 353 -24.44 -1.68 8.74
C ASP A 353 -24.87 -2.72 7.66
N CYS A 354 -24.01 -2.98 6.66
CA CYS A 354 -24.19 -4.09 5.70
C CYS A 354 -23.70 -5.43 6.28
N GLN A 355 -23.99 -6.55 5.60
CA GLN A 355 -23.54 -7.89 6.00
C GLN A 355 -22.55 -8.49 4.98
N LEU A 356 -21.74 -7.63 4.36
CA LEU A 356 -20.76 -8.01 3.35
C LEU A 356 -19.83 -9.08 3.90
N LEU A 357 -19.63 -10.17 3.16
CA LEU A 357 -18.75 -11.27 3.58
C LEU A 357 -17.28 -10.97 3.26
N GLU A 358 -17.05 -10.32 2.13
CA GLU A 358 -15.74 -9.98 1.60
C GLU A 358 -15.87 -8.70 0.75
N VAL A 359 -14.84 -7.86 0.80
CA VAL A 359 -14.73 -6.69 -0.06
C VAL A 359 -13.35 -6.70 -0.72
N ILE A 360 -13.38 -6.69 -2.05
CA ILE A 360 -12.19 -6.55 -2.89
C ILE A 360 -12.30 -5.20 -3.58
N LEU A 361 -11.49 -4.24 -3.15
CA LEU A 361 -11.45 -2.93 -3.79
C LEU A 361 -10.69 -3.02 -5.13
N PRO A 362 -11.27 -2.50 -6.23
CA PRO A 362 -10.59 -2.50 -7.52
C PRO A 362 -9.41 -1.52 -7.53
N GLN A 363 -8.38 -1.81 -8.34
CA GLN A 363 -7.15 -1.00 -8.50
C GLN A 363 -7.37 0.46 -8.92
N GLY A 364 -8.60 0.86 -9.26
CA GLY A 364 -8.94 2.24 -9.55
C GLY A 364 -9.18 3.10 -8.30
N VAL A 365 -9.51 2.48 -7.16
CA VAL A 365 -9.95 3.19 -5.96
C VAL A 365 -8.79 3.95 -5.34
N GLU A 366 -9.01 5.23 -5.09
CA GLU A 366 -8.06 6.18 -4.51
C GLU A 366 -8.50 6.59 -3.09
N THR A 367 -9.82 6.73 -2.88
CA THR A 367 -10.39 7.25 -1.63
C THR A 367 -11.51 6.35 -1.09
N VAL A 368 -11.42 6.02 0.19
CA VAL A 368 -12.49 5.41 0.99
C VAL A 368 -12.78 6.36 2.16
N GLU A 369 -13.94 7.01 2.12
CA GLU A 369 -14.33 8.05 3.07
C GLU A 369 -14.78 7.50 4.43
N ALA A 370 -14.95 8.40 5.39
CA ALA A 370 -15.18 8.06 6.78
C ALA A 370 -16.39 7.14 6.97
N ASN A 371 -16.24 6.17 7.87
CA ASN A 371 -17.28 5.20 8.23
C ASN A 371 -17.85 4.37 7.05
N ALA A 372 -17.20 4.34 5.87
CA ALA A 372 -17.73 3.70 4.67
C ALA A 372 -18.23 2.26 4.89
N PHE A 373 -17.53 1.44 5.65
CA PHE A 373 -17.90 0.05 5.95
C PHE A 373 -18.21 -0.19 7.43
N GLN A 374 -18.52 0.86 8.20
CA GLN A 374 -18.81 0.73 9.62
C GLN A 374 -19.91 -0.33 9.88
N GLY A 375 -19.73 -1.20 10.86
CA GLY A 375 -20.74 -2.17 11.27
C GLY A 375 -20.95 -3.33 10.29
N CYS A 376 -20.04 -3.52 9.32
CA CYS A 376 -20.00 -4.70 8.46
C CYS A 376 -19.55 -5.95 9.24
N THR A 377 -20.39 -6.38 10.18
CA THR A 377 -20.08 -7.38 11.22
C THR A 377 -19.75 -8.77 10.70
N SER A 378 -20.20 -9.13 9.49
CA SER A 378 -19.93 -10.42 8.84
C SER A 378 -18.69 -10.44 7.94
N MET A 379 -18.04 -9.30 7.71
CA MET A 379 -16.92 -9.19 6.78
C MET A 379 -15.69 -9.91 7.33
N ARG A 380 -15.13 -10.84 6.56
CA ARG A 380 -13.95 -11.64 6.97
C ARG A 380 -12.64 -11.14 6.39
N ARG A 381 -12.70 -10.61 5.18
CA ARG A 381 -11.56 -10.18 4.36
C ARG A 381 -11.85 -8.81 3.76
N PHE A 382 -10.89 -7.91 3.87
CA PHE A 382 -10.90 -6.61 3.20
C PHE A 382 -9.58 -6.41 2.45
N TYR A 383 -9.65 -6.49 1.12
CA TYR A 383 -8.50 -6.33 0.25
C TYR A 383 -8.47 -4.92 -0.35
N MET A 384 -7.45 -4.16 0.02
CA MET A 384 -7.18 -2.81 -0.44
C MET A 384 -6.03 -2.81 -1.47
N PRO A 385 -6.16 -2.15 -2.63
CA PRO A 385 -5.05 -1.97 -3.56
C PRO A 385 -4.13 -0.84 -3.09
N ASP A 386 -2.87 -0.87 -3.53
CA ASP A 386 -1.87 0.18 -3.23
C ASP A 386 -2.20 1.53 -3.89
N THR A 387 -3.27 1.63 -4.68
CA THR A 387 -3.76 2.91 -5.20
C THR A 387 -4.51 3.74 -4.18
N VAL A 388 -5.00 3.13 -3.08
CA VAL A 388 -5.70 3.85 -2.02
C VAL A 388 -4.69 4.70 -1.27
N SER A 389 -4.77 6.01 -1.44
CA SER A 389 -3.97 7.01 -0.72
C SER A 389 -4.73 7.63 0.45
N HIS A 390 -6.06 7.55 0.43
CA HIS A 390 -6.92 8.11 1.48
C HIS A 390 -7.89 7.03 2.01
N LEU A 391 -7.64 6.59 3.23
CA LEU A 391 -8.56 5.76 4.01
C LEU A 391 -8.94 6.55 5.27
N GLU A 392 -10.14 7.13 5.28
CA GLU A 392 -10.55 8.06 6.32
C GLU A 392 -11.00 7.37 7.63
N ASN A 393 -11.23 8.19 8.65
CA ASN A 393 -11.54 7.77 10.01
C ASN A 393 -12.72 6.79 10.07
N GLU A 394 -12.61 5.81 10.97
CA GLU A 394 -13.68 4.83 11.26
C GLU A 394 -14.17 3.99 10.07
N ALA A 395 -13.49 4.00 8.91
CA ALA A 395 -13.99 3.34 7.71
C ALA A 395 -14.28 1.84 7.88
N LEU A 396 -13.56 1.12 8.77
CA LEU A 396 -13.75 -0.30 9.07
C LEU A 396 -14.23 -0.54 10.51
N ARG A 397 -14.77 0.46 11.19
CA ARG A 397 -15.22 0.36 12.58
C ARG A 397 -16.29 -0.73 12.75
N ASP A 398 -16.22 -1.47 13.85
CA ASP A 398 -17.15 -2.54 14.24
C ASP A 398 -17.28 -3.68 13.20
N CYS A 399 -16.27 -3.90 12.35
CA CYS A 399 -16.18 -5.07 11.47
C CYS A 399 -15.74 -6.32 12.26
N MET A 400 -16.63 -6.83 13.12
CA MET A 400 -16.32 -7.82 14.15
C MET A 400 -15.71 -9.14 13.63
N SER A 401 -16.08 -9.59 12.43
CA SER A 401 -15.55 -10.82 11.83
C SER A 401 -14.27 -10.63 11.02
N LEU A 402 -13.75 -9.40 10.90
CA LEU A 402 -12.62 -9.08 10.04
C LEU A 402 -11.36 -9.76 10.58
N SER A 403 -10.78 -10.65 9.77
CA SER A 403 -9.67 -11.50 10.17
C SER A 403 -8.41 -11.27 9.32
N GLU A 404 -8.58 -10.87 8.06
CA GLU A 404 -7.50 -10.47 7.17
C GLU A 404 -7.74 -9.03 6.69
N LEU A 405 -6.78 -8.16 7.00
CA LEU A 405 -6.75 -6.77 6.57
C LEU A 405 -5.32 -6.44 6.12
N ARG A 406 -5.19 -5.87 4.92
CA ARG A 406 -3.93 -5.34 4.40
C ARG A 406 -4.10 -3.86 4.09
N PHE A 407 -3.22 -3.05 4.63
CA PHE A 407 -3.17 -1.61 4.35
C PHE A 407 -2.39 -1.33 3.07
N SER A 408 -2.75 -0.25 2.38
CA SER A 408 -2.01 0.28 1.23
C SER A 408 -0.72 0.95 1.69
N ALA A 409 0.37 0.76 0.95
CA ALA A 409 1.64 1.45 1.17
C ALA A 409 1.60 2.95 0.83
N ARG A 410 0.56 3.42 0.12
CA ARG A 410 0.38 4.84 -0.21
C ARG A 410 -0.35 5.66 0.85
N LEU A 411 -0.85 5.02 1.90
CA LEU A 411 -1.47 5.73 3.00
C LEU A 411 -0.43 6.58 3.74
N GLU A 412 -0.77 7.83 4.03
CA GLU A 412 0.06 8.70 4.88
C GLU A 412 -0.02 8.25 6.35
N ALA A 413 -1.19 7.83 6.81
CA ALA A 413 -1.42 7.42 8.19
C ALA A 413 -2.43 6.28 8.27
N ILE A 414 -2.34 5.50 9.34
CA ILE A 414 -3.42 4.62 9.78
C ILE A 414 -4.41 5.48 10.57
N ALA A 415 -5.58 5.70 9.97
CA ALA A 415 -6.56 6.69 10.40
C ALA A 415 -7.18 6.46 11.80
N ASP A 416 -7.79 7.50 12.35
CA ASP A 416 -8.40 7.45 13.68
C ASP A 416 -9.52 6.42 13.69
N SER A 417 -9.52 5.59 14.74
CA SER A 417 -10.57 4.64 15.01
C SER A 417 -10.89 3.67 13.86
N ILE A 418 -9.94 3.47 12.92
CA ILE A 418 -10.17 2.77 11.65
C ILE A 418 -10.75 1.36 11.85
N CYS A 419 -10.22 0.60 12.80
CA CYS A 419 -10.59 -0.79 13.10
C CYS A 419 -11.09 -0.96 14.54
N VAL A 420 -11.70 0.08 15.13
CA VAL A 420 -12.29 -0.04 16.47
C VAL A 420 -13.29 -1.19 16.51
N GLY A 421 -13.16 -2.11 17.47
CA GLY A 421 -14.10 -3.21 17.64
C GLY A 421 -13.96 -4.38 16.65
N CYS A 422 -12.91 -4.41 15.82
CA CYS A 422 -12.58 -5.55 14.94
C CYS A 422 -12.05 -6.75 15.75
N SER A 423 -12.94 -7.40 16.49
CA SER A 423 -12.61 -8.41 17.51
C SER A 423 -12.00 -9.72 16.97
N SER A 424 -12.12 -10.02 15.67
CA SER A 424 -11.52 -11.20 15.04
C SER A 424 -10.13 -10.98 14.43
N LEU A 425 -9.64 -9.73 14.40
CA LEU A 425 -8.37 -9.41 13.76
C LEU A 425 -7.21 -9.94 14.62
N ARG A 426 -6.41 -10.86 14.06
CA ARG A 426 -5.31 -11.52 14.79
C ARG A 426 -3.96 -10.85 14.62
N THR A 427 -3.74 -10.27 13.45
CA THR A 427 -2.48 -9.65 13.07
C THR A 427 -2.75 -8.33 12.38
N ALA A 428 -2.03 -7.29 12.80
CA ALA A 428 -1.98 -6.00 12.10
C ALA A 428 -0.64 -5.89 11.37
N VAL A 429 -0.66 -5.90 10.04
CA VAL A 429 0.55 -5.69 9.22
C VAL A 429 0.46 -4.31 8.60
N ILE A 430 1.28 -3.37 9.08
CA ILE A 430 1.40 -2.04 8.50
C ILE A 430 2.55 -2.07 7.48
N PRO A 431 2.32 -1.73 6.20
CA PRO A 431 3.37 -1.69 5.18
C PRO A 431 4.30 -0.49 5.39
N GLU A 432 5.49 -0.51 4.77
CA GLU A 432 6.31 0.69 4.64
C GLU A 432 5.55 1.75 3.84
N GLY A 433 5.35 2.93 4.41
CA GLY A 433 4.55 4.00 3.81
C GLY A 433 3.93 4.90 4.87
N PRO A 434 2.89 4.41 5.59
CA PRO A 434 2.30 5.10 6.73
C PRO A 434 3.34 5.59 7.75
N THR A 435 3.21 6.85 8.15
CA THR A 435 4.09 7.53 9.11
C THR A 435 3.46 7.62 10.50
N TYR A 436 2.13 7.65 10.58
CA TYR A 436 1.40 7.77 11.84
C TYR A 436 0.42 6.60 12.05
N ILE A 437 0.27 6.15 13.29
CA ILE A 437 -0.87 5.35 13.73
C ILE A 437 -1.68 6.21 14.70
N LEU A 438 -2.86 6.66 14.26
CA LEU A 438 -3.67 7.64 14.98
C LEU A 438 -4.43 7.02 16.16
N GLN A 439 -5.14 7.88 16.90
CA GLN A 439 -5.86 7.50 18.11
C GLN A 439 -6.86 6.37 17.83
N ASN A 440 -6.95 5.43 18.76
CA ASN A 440 -7.88 4.30 18.74
C ASN A 440 -7.84 3.41 17.48
N ALA A 441 -6.83 3.51 16.60
CA ALA A 441 -6.80 2.83 15.31
C ALA A 441 -7.18 1.34 15.36
N PHE A 442 -6.71 0.62 16.38
CA PHE A 442 -6.96 -0.81 16.63
C PHE A 442 -7.64 -1.06 17.99
N ARG A 443 -8.28 -0.05 18.58
CA ARG A 443 -8.85 -0.18 19.92
C ARG A 443 -9.92 -1.26 19.98
N GLY A 444 -9.86 -2.12 20.99
CA GLY A 444 -10.84 -3.20 21.17
C GLY A 444 -10.70 -4.36 20.18
N CYS A 445 -9.61 -4.43 19.41
CA CYS A 445 -9.24 -5.63 18.65
C CYS A 445 -8.79 -6.74 19.63
N SER A 446 -9.77 -7.38 20.29
CA SER A 446 -9.53 -8.31 21.40
C SER A 446 -8.79 -9.60 21.03
N SER A 447 -8.75 -9.97 19.74
CA SER A 447 -7.97 -11.11 19.25
C SER A 447 -6.58 -10.73 18.69
N LEU A 448 -6.19 -9.46 18.73
CA LEU A 448 -4.96 -8.97 18.12
C LEU A 448 -3.74 -9.43 18.92
N GLN A 449 -3.01 -10.43 18.39
CA GLN A 449 -1.86 -11.04 19.05
C GLN A 449 -0.54 -10.47 18.57
N GLU A 450 -0.49 -9.96 17.34
CA GLU A 450 0.72 -9.47 16.70
C GLU A 450 0.45 -8.15 15.95
N ALA A 451 1.38 -7.21 16.07
CA ALA A 451 1.39 -6.00 15.26
C ALA A 451 2.81 -5.78 14.71
N TYR A 452 2.91 -5.70 13.39
CA TYR A 452 4.13 -5.39 12.66
C TYR A 452 4.09 -3.91 12.32
N ILE A 453 4.89 -3.12 13.05
CA ILE A 453 5.03 -1.69 12.87
C ILE A 453 6.36 -1.42 12.15
N PRO A 454 6.34 -0.88 10.93
CA PRO A 454 7.53 -0.65 10.10
C PRO A 454 8.31 0.58 10.55
N ASP A 455 9.48 0.79 9.94
CA ASP A 455 10.35 1.91 10.26
C ASP A 455 9.85 3.25 9.69
N SER A 456 8.95 3.22 8.72
CA SER A 456 8.23 4.42 8.28
C SER A 456 7.39 5.07 9.38
N VAL A 457 6.91 4.29 10.36
CA VAL A 457 6.08 4.81 11.46
C VAL A 457 6.94 5.55 12.49
N ILE A 458 6.66 6.84 12.64
CA ILE A 458 7.36 7.75 13.56
C ILE A 458 6.58 7.97 14.85
N GLU A 459 5.26 7.83 14.83
CA GLU A 459 4.42 8.00 16.00
C GLU A 459 3.26 7.00 16.03
N VAL A 460 3.03 6.46 17.22
CA VAL A 460 1.87 5.63 17.54
C VAL A 460 1.13 6.30 18.67
N ALA A 461 -0.11 6.69 18.43
CA ALA A 461 -0.92 7.37 19.41
C ALA A 461 -1.14 6.50 20.67
N GLY A 462 -1.17 7.13 21.85
CA GLY A 462 -1.23 6.44 23.14
C GLY A 462 -2.38 5.44 23.29
N ASN A 463 -3.53 5.66 22.66
CA ASN A 463 -4.67 4.74 22.70
C ASN A 463 -4.86 3.91 21.43
N ALA A 464 -3.91 3.94 20.49
CA ALA A 464 -4.03 3.25 19.19
C ALA A 464 -4.34 1.75 19.34
N PHE A 465 -3.73 1.07 20.32
CA PHE A 465 -3.92 -0.36 20.60
C PHE A 465 -4.57 -0.60 21.98
N ALA A 466 -5.32 0.35 22.51
CA ALA A 466 -6.03 0.18 23.78
C ALA A 466 -7.01 -1.01 23.71
N ASP A 467 -7.23 -1.69 24.84
CA ASP A 467 -8.16 -2.84 24.92
C ASP A 467 -7.78 -4.01 23.98
N THR A 468 -6.49 -4.18 23.66
CA THR A 468 -5.94 -5.31 22.88
C THR A 468 -4.99 -6.18 23.72
N PRO A 469 -4.76 -7.46 23.37
CA PRO A 469 -3.73 -8.30 24.03
C PRO A 469 -2.29 -7.75 23.92
N LEU A 470 -2.03 -6.89 22.93
CA LEU A 470 -0.76 -6.18 22.75
C LEU A 470 -0.58 -5.04 23.75
N PHE A 471 -1.65 -4.58 24.39
CA PHE A 471 -1.60 -3.61 25.48
C PHE A 471 -1.04 -4.27 26.75
N ARG A 472 0.27 -4.59 26.75
CA ARG A 472 0.97 -5.10 27.93
C ARG A 472 1.61 -3.94 28.69
N MET A 473 1.11 -3.66 29.89
CA MET A 473 1.80 -2.81 30.86
C MET A 473 2.89 -3.64 31.56
N THR A 474 3.97 -3.99 30.87
CA THR A 474 5.13 -4.60 31.52
C THR A 474 5.92 -3.51 32.24
N ALA A 475 6.06 -3.64 33.56
CA ALA A 475 6.85 -2.72 34.40
C ALA A 475 6.50 -1.23 34.20
N GLY A 476 5.21 -0.91 34.03
CA GLY A 476 4.74 0.47 33.85
C GLY A 476 4.96 1.08 32.45
N HIS A 477 5.62 0.38 31.54
CA HIS A 477 5.79 0.79 30.15
C HIS A 477 4.68 0.23 29.26
N TYR A 478 4.26 1.02 28.28
CA TYR A 478 3.36 0.65 27.21
C TYR A 478 4.13 0.53 25.89
N ILE A 479 4.30 -0.70 25.43
CA ILE A 479 5.08 -1.08 24.24
C ILE A 479 4.18 -1.88 23.30
N VAL A 480 4.23 -1.55 22.00
CA VAL A 480 3.58 -2.34 20.95
C VAL A 480 4.64 -2.75 19.94
N GLY A 481 4.79 -4.06 19.72
CA GLY A 481 5.90 -4.62 18.94
C GLY A 481 7.25 -4.26 19.58
N ARG A 482 8.08 -3.47 18.87
CA ARG A 482 9.35 -2.93 19.38
C ARG A 482 9.31 -1.41 19.58
N PHE A 483 8.11 -0.83 19.61
CA PHE A 483 7.89 0.61 19.72
C PHE A 483 7.42 0.96 21.15
N LEU A 484 8.24 1.72 21.88
CA LEU A 484 7.89 2.20 23.22
C LEU A 484 7.04 3.46 23.11
N ILE A 485 5.75 3.35 23.37
CA ILE A 485 4.79 4.45 23.19
C ILE A 485 4.77 5.36 24.41
N ARG A 486 4.71 4.78 25.61
CA ARG A 486 4.67 5.53 26.87
C ARG A 486 5.39 4.76 27.97
N ALA A 487 6.07 5.46 28.86
CA ALA A 487 6.76 4.90 30.02
C ALA A 487 6.10 5.36 31.33
N ASP A 488 6.45 4.68 32.42
CA ASP A 488 6.07 5.12 33.77
C ASP A 488 6.87 6.33 34.26
N GLY A 489 7.99 6.65 33.58
CA GLY A 489 8.87 7.75 33.90
C GLY A 489 9.90 7.47 34.99
N TYR A 490 9.95 6.27 35.58
CA TYR A 490 10.85 5.94 36.71
C TYR A 490 11.67 4.69 36.45
N SER A 491 11.17 3.78 35.63
CA SER A 491 11.81 2.51 35.31
C SER A 491 12.76 2.66 34.12
N PRO A 492 13.85 1.86 34.04
CA PRO A 492 14.75 1.88 32.90
C PRO A 492 14.05 1.50 31.59
N ILE A 493 14.58 2.00 30.47
CA ILE A 493 14.11 1.67 29.12
C ILE A 493 14.27 0.15 28.89
N PRO A 494 13.22 -0.59 28.52
CA PRO A 494 13.30 -2.03 28.34
C PRO A 494 14.24 -2.44 27.19
N VAL A 495 14.96 -3.55 27.38
CA VAL A 495 15.80 -4.16 26.33
C VAL A 495 14.90 -4.71 25.21
N GLY A 496 15.32 -4.55 23.95
CA GLY A 496 14.58 -5.01 22.77
C GLY A 496 13.66 -3.96 22.15
N VAL A 497 13.52 -2.78 22.79
CA VAL A 497 12.93 -1.60 22.16
C VAL A 497 13.80 -1.17 20.97
N HIS A 498 13.15 -0.89 19.84
CA HIS A 498 13.79 -0.42 18.62
C HIS A 498 13.54 1.08 18.38
N ARG A 499 12.41 1.60 18.86
CA ARG A 499 12.02 3.01 18.75
C ARG A 499 11.41 3.51 20.06
N ILE A 500 11.82 4.70 20.48
CA ILE A 500 11.20 5.40 21.61
C ILE A 500 10.27 6.46 21.03
N GLY A 501 8.98 6.39 21.35
CA GLY A 501 7.96 7.28 20.83
C GLY A 501 8.05 8.70 21.37
N PRO A 502 7.35 9.66 20.74
CA PRO A 502 7.22 11.01 21.24
C PRO A 502 6.65 11.03 22.66
N ARG A 503 7.19 11.91 23.51
CA ARG A 503 6.76 12.12 24.91
C ARG A 503 6.78 10.86 25.80
N ALA A 504 7.48 9.79 25.40
CA ALA A 504 7.43 8.51 26.10
C ALA A 504 7.76 8.60 27.60
N PHE A 505 8.76 9.41 27.97
CA PHE A 505 9.19 9.71 29.35
C PHE A 505 8.98 11.18 29.73
N GLU A 506 8.12 11.93 29.02
CA GLU A 506 7.92 13.36 29.31
C GLU A 506 7.52 13.55 30.78
N ARG A 507 8.19 14.49 31.47
CA ARG A 507 7.99 14.76 32.91
C ARG A 507 8.31 13.57 33.83
N GLY A 508 9.10 12.61 33.34
CA GLY A 508 9.56 11.46 34.11
C GLY A 508 10.54 11.83 35.22
N GLY A 509 10.63 10.94 36.21
CA GLY A 509 11.56 11.00 37.34
C GLY A 509 12.86 10.20 37.13
N LEU A 510 13.27 9.96 35.88
CA LEU A 510 14.54 9.28 35.62
C LEU A 510 15.72 10.20 35.98
N ARG A 511 16.63 9.70 36.84
CA ARG A 511 17.92 10.36 37.09
C ARG A 511 18.91 10.12 35.94
N ALA A 512 18.89 8.93 35.37
CA ALA A 512 19.73 8.53 34.26
C ALA A 512 18.91 7.80 33.17
N ALA A 513 19.15 8.13 31.90
CA ALA A 513 18.54 7.47 30.74
C ALA A 513 19.63 6.77 29.91
N ILE A 514 19.72 5.45 30.05
CA ILE A 514 20.62 4.61 29.25
C ILE A 514 19.80 4.04 28.09
N ILE A 515 19.96 4.62 26.91
CA ILE A 515 19.25 4.14 25.71
C ILE A 515 19.87 2.79 25.29
N PRO A 516 19.09 1.70 25.15
CA PRO A 516 19.62 0.39 24.77
C PRO A 516 20.24 0.35 23.37
N ASP A 517 21.28 -0.48 23.19
CA ASP A 517 21.82 -0.79 21.86
C ASP A 517 20.73 -1.43 20.99
N GLY A 518 20.57 -0.92 19.76
CA GLY A 518 19.53 -1.36 18.82
C GLY A 518 18.33 -0.43 18.73
N VAL A 519 18.21 0.57 19.62
CA VAL A 519 17.31 1.71 19.39
C VAL A 519 17.84 2.54 18.23
N ILE A 520 17.00 2.81 17.23
CA ILE A 520 17.35 3.58 16.04
C ILE A 520 16.80 5.00 16.04
N SER A 521 15.69 5.24 16.75
CA SER A 521 15.08 6.57 16.84
C SER A 521 14.52 6.89 18.22
N ILE A 522 14.56 8.18 18.57
CA ILE A 522 13.97 8.76 19.78
C ILE A 522 13.04 9.89 19.35
N GLY A 523 11.75 9.78 19.65
CA GLY A 523 10.73 10.73 19.20
C GLY A 523 10.70 12.05 19.96
N ASP A 524 9.95 13.01 19.43
CA ASP A 524 9.88 14.37 19.94
C ASP A 524 9.52 14.42 21.43
N ASN A 525 10.18 15.29 22.18
CA ASN A 525 9.94 15.50 23.60
C ASN A 525 10.04 14.23 24.47
N ALA A 526 10.65 13.13 23.97
CA ALA A 526 10.61 11.84 24.65
C ALA A 526 11.10 11.89 26.10
N PHE A 527 12.06 12.76 26.44
CA PHE A 527 12.56 12.97 27.80
C PHE A 527 12.42 14.44 28.24
N ALA A 528 11.56 15.22 27.59
CA ALA A 528 11.38 16.62 27.92
C ALA A 528 10.82 16.78 29.34
N ASN A 529 11.18 17.88 30.00
CA ASN A 529 10.71 18.22 31.35
C ASN A 529 11.07 17.19 32.44
N CYS A 530 12.04 16.29 32.21
CA CYS A 530 12.56 15.39 33.24
C CYS A 530 13.45 16.17 34.22
N GLY A 531 12.85 16.71 35.28
CA GLY A 531 13.48 17.70 36.17
C GLY A 531 14.70 17.22 36.97
N ILE A 532 14.98 15.91 36.99
CA ILE A 532 16.14 15.31 37.68
C ILE A 532 17.05 14.50 36.76
N LEU A 533 16.81 14.51 35.44
CA LEU A 533 17.62 13.77 34.47
C LEU A 533 18.98 14.46 34.29
N THR A 534 20.03 13.85 34.82
CA THR A 534 21.40 14.39 34.76
C THR A 534 22.33 13.61 33.85
N ASP A 535 22.05 12.34 33.59
CA ASP A 535 22.94 11.42 32.88
C ASP A 535 22.19 10.75 31.72
N VAL A 536 22.68 10.91 30.50
CA VAL A 536 22.07 10.28 29.30
C VAL A 536 23.18 9.65 28.48
N VAL A 537 22.96 8.40 28.08
CA VAL A 537 23.82 7.64 27.18
C VAL A 537 23.03 7.28 25.92
N ILE A 538 23.49 7.79 24.78
CA ILE A 538 22.87 7.56 23.46
C ILE A 538 23.82 6.68 22.63
N PRO A 539 23.46 5.43 22.30
CA PRO A 539 24.31 4.51 21.57
C PRO A 539 24.37 4.85 20.09
N LYS A 540 25.41 4.37 19.40
CA LYS A 540 25.65 4.64 17.97
C LYS A 540 24.55 4.10 17.04
N SER A 541 23.70 3.20 17.53
CA SER A 541 22.55 2.71 16.77
C SER A 541 21.50 3.79 16.53
N VAL A 542 21.43 4.83 17.37
CA VAL A 542 20.47 5.93 17.22
C VAL A 542 20.89 6.81 16.06
N THR A 543 20.11 6.77 14.98
CA THR A 543 20.33 7.55 13.76
C THR A 543 19.40 8.76 13.66
N GLU A 544 18.29 8.77 14.40
CA GLU A 544 17.30 9.86 14.39
C GLU A 544 16.91 10.30 15.80
N ILE A 545 16.82 11.60 16.03
CA ILE A 545 16.44 12.20 17.31
C ILE A 545 15.43 13.32 17.02
N GLY A 546 14.29 13.25 17.70
CA GLY A 546 13.17 14.17 17.55
C GLY A 546 13.40 15.52 18.23
N VAL A 547 12.49 16.45 17.96
CA VAL A 547 12.54 17.82 18.47
C VAL A 547 12.46 17.83 19.99
N ASP A 548 13.30 18.63 20.63
CA ASP A 548 13.24 18.91 22.07
C ASP A 548 13.26 17.66 22.97
N VAL A 549 13.88 16.57 22.49
CA VAL A 549 13.93 15.28 23.21
C VAL A 549 14.38 15.42 24.66
N PHE A 550 15.33 16.32 24.95
CA PHE A 550 15.83 16.58 26.30
C PHE A 550 15.59 18.02 26.79
N ALA A 551 14.60 18.72 26.22
CA ALA A 551 14.29 20.08 26.62
C ALA A 551 13.93 20.18 28.11
N CYS A 552 14.33 21.29 28.74
CA CYS A 552 14.09 21.54 30.17
C CYS A 552 14.62 20.42 31.10
N THR A 553 15.75 19.79 30.75
CA THR A 553 16.41 18.79 31.59
C THR A 553 17.72 19.33 32.19
N PRO A 554 18.10 18.92 33.42
CA PRO A 554 19.43 19.22 33.97
C PRO A 554 20.58 18.70 33.10
N TRP A 555 20.36 17.63 32.33
CA TRP A 555 21.36 17.06 31.43
C TRP A 555 21.81 18.04 30.34
N VAL A 556 20.89 18.76 29.69
CA VAL A 556 21.23 19.80 28.71
C VAL A 556 21.86 21.00 29.42
N ALA A 557 21.25 21.48 30.51
CA ALA A 557 21.71 22.67 31.23
C ALA A 557 23.14 22.56 31.80
N ARG A 558 23.62 21.33 32.04
CA ARG A 558 24.97 21.04 32.56
C ARG A 558 26.04 20.94 31.47
N ARG A 559 25.69 20.99 30.18
CA ARG A 559 26.66 20.87 29.08
C ARG A 559 27.40 22.20 28.87
N THR A 560 28.67 22.20 29.24
CA THR A 560 29.59 23.34 29.03
C THR A 560 30.44 23.19 27.77
N GLU A 561 30.47 21.99 27.17
CA GLU A 561 31.22 21.72 25.95
C GLU A 561 30.62 22.49 24.76
N PRO A 562 31.45 22.96 23.81
CA PRO A 562 30.98 23.73 22.66
C PRO A 562 30.02 22.92 21.77
N TYR A 563 30.17 21.60 21.73
CA TYR A 563 29.33 20.69 20.98
C TYR A 563 28.98 19.44 21.79
N THR A 564 27.69 19.11 21.84
CA THR A 564 27.21 17.82 22.35
C THR A 564 26.85 16.93 21.16
N ILE A 565 27.73 15.96 20.86
CA ILE A 565 27.55 15.01 19.74
C ILE A 565 27.31 13.61 20.33
N ALA A 566 26.28 12.92 19.86
CA ALA A 566 25.94 11.58 20.31
C ALA A 566 25.25 10.74 19.21
N GLY A 567 24.91 9.48 19.49
CA GLY A 567 24.30 8.60 18.52
C GLY A 567 25.22 8.31 17.32
N ALA A 568 24.64 8.27 16.12
CA ALA A 568 25.36 8.13 14.86
C ALA A 568 26.00 9.46 14.38
N ASN A 569 26.73 10.14 15.29
CA ASN A 569 27.33 11.47 15.09
C ASN A 569 26.30 12.58 14.81
N ILE A 570 25.25 12.63 15.64
CA ILE A 570 24.22 13.67 15.63
C ILE A 570 24.67 14.79 16.57
N LEU A 571 24.75 16.02 16.08
CA LEU A 571 25.03 17.21 16.88
C LEU A 571 23.73 17.67 17.53
N LEU A 572 23.59 17.46 18.84
CA LEU A 572 22.35 17.69 19.59
C LEU A 572 22.23 19.10 20.14
N HIS A 573 23.36 19.70 20.51
CA HIS A 573 23.39 21.02 21.10
C HIS A 573 24.74 21.66 20.87
N ALA A 574 24.73 22.91 20.41
CA ALA A 574 25.90 23.78 20.36
C ALA A 574 25.79 24.86 21.43
N ASN A 575 26.88 25.08 22.18
CA ASN A 575 26.98 26.16 23.17
C ASN A 575 28.13 27.08 22.76
N ILE A 576 27.84 28.00 21.82
CA ILE A 576 28.86 28.81 21.14
C ILE A 576 28.47 30.27 21.20
N GLN A 577 29.40 31.10 21.67
CA GLN A 577 29.25 32.57 21.76
C GLN A 577 30.01 33.31 20.65
N GLN A 578 30.76 32.57 19.83
CA GLN A 578 31.57 33.13 18.75
C GLN A 578 30.70 33.38 17.51
N PRO A 579 30.90 34.51 16.79
CA PRO A 579 30.09 34.84 15.62
C PRO A 579 30.38 33.95 14.39
N VAL A 580 31.53 33.28 14.34
CA VAL A 580 31.90 32.39 13.23
C VAL A 580 32.12 30.99 13.79
N VAL A 581 31.43 30.01 13.21
CA VAL A 581 31.37 28.65 13.72
C VAL A 581 31.76 27.65 12.64
N ASN A 582 32.63 26.70 12.98
CA ASN A 582 32.97 25.56 12.14
C ASN A 582 32.53 24.27 12.82
N VAL A 583 31.57 23.57 12.21
CA VAL A 583 31.04 22.31 12.75
C VAL A 583 32.08 21.19 12.61
N PRO A 584 32.28 20.34 13.64
CA PRO A 584 33.32 19.30 13.62
C PRO A 584 33.16 18.29 12.47
N ILE A 585 34.29 17.89 11.87
CA ILE A 585 34.34 16.84 10.82
C ILE A 585 33.81 15.52 11.40
N GLY A 586 32.98 14.81 10.63
CA GLY A 586 32.40 13.53 11.00
C GLY A 586 30.99 13.63 11.60
N VAL A 587 30.52 14.84 11.93
CA VAL A 587 29.11 15.11 12.18
C VAL A 587 28.31 14.75 10.94
N ARG A 588 27.32 13.87 11.10
CA ARG A 588 26.47 13.40 10.00
C ARG A 588 25.11 14.07 9.97
N CYS A 589 24.61 14.49 11.12
CA CYS A 589 23.31 15.11 11.26
C CYS A 589 23.42 16.33 12.17
N ILE A 590 22.83 17.45 11.74
CA ILE A 590 22.56 18.57 12.65
C ILE A 590 21.21 18.31 13.28
N GLY A 591 21.21 18.06 14.59
CA GLY A 591 20.03 17.72 15.36
C GLY A 591 19.01 18.85 15.44
N PRO A 592 17.80 18.58 15.96
CA PRO A 592 16.77 19.59 16.05
C PRO A 592 17.21 20.69 17.00
N THR A 593 16.91 21.93 16.64
CA THR A 593 17.23 23.13 17.44
C THR A 593 18.69 23.26 17.89
N ALA A 594 19.63 22.52 17.27
CA ALA A 594 20.98 22.38 17.78
C ALA A 594 21.79 23.69 17.83
N PHE A 595 21.55 24.61 16.89
CA PHE A 595 22.10 25.97 16.87
C PHE A 595 21.04 27.03 17.18
N SER A 596 19.82 26.65 17.57
CA SER A 596 18.71 27.58 17.73
C SER A 596 19.06 28.70 18.72
N GLN A 597 18.69 29.93 18.37
CA GLN A 597 18.91 31.15 19.17
C GLN A 597 20.39 31.51 19.43
N LEU A 598 21.35 30.85 18.79
CA LEU A 598 22.76 31.19 18.98
C LEU A 598 23.12 32.52 18.30
N PRO A 599 24.02 33.32 18.91
CA PRO A 599 24.48 34.60 18.34
C PRO A 599 25.55 34.37 17.25
N ILE A 600 25.25 33.52 16.27
CA ILE A 600 26.15 33.18 15.16
C ILE A 600 25.86 34.06 13.93
N ARG A 601 26.91 34.52 13.25
CA ARG A 601 26.84 35.27 11.99
C ARG A 601 27.13 34.42 10.76
N LYS A 602 28.02 33.43 10.92
CA LYS A 602 28.40 32.50 9.85
C LYS A 602 28.64 31.12 10.42
N VAL A 603 28.13 30.09 9.74
CA VAL A 603 28.37 28.69 10.07
C VAL A 603 28.91 27.94 8.85
N THR A 604 29.95 27.14 9.07
CA THR A 604 30.51 26.22 8.07
C THR A 604 30.13 24.79 8.43
N LEU A 605 29.43 24.12 7.52
CA LEU A 605 29.02 22.72 7.66
C LEU A 605 29.99 21.80 6.89
N PRO A 606 30.48 20.69 7.47
CA PRO A 606 31.35 19.75 6.77
C PRO A 606 30.56 18.88 5.79
N ASP A 607 31.22 18.40 4.73
CA ASP A 607 30.65 17.48 3.72
C ASP A 607 30.18 16.12 4.28
N SER A 608 30.48 15.83 5.55
CA SER A 608 29.94 14.64 6.23
C SER A 608 28.47 14.79 6.61
N VAL A 609 27.92 16.02 6.64
CA VAL A 609 26.53 16.29 6.99
C VAL A 609 25.61 15.84 5.86
N VAL A 610 24.68 14.94 6.16
CA VAL A 610 23.70 14.40 5.20
C VAL A 610 22.25 14.77 5.53
N HIS A 611 21.99 15.25 6.76
CA HIS A 611 20.65 15.60 7.24
C HIS A 611 20.69 16.85 8.14
N LEU A 612 19.79 17.80 7.87
CA LEU A 612 19.46 18.92 8.74
C LEU A 612 18.07 18.71 9.35
N GLN A 613 18.00 18.56 10.67
CA GLN A 613 16.75 18.31 11.38
C GLN A 613 16.02 19.59 11.78
N HIS A 614 14.75 19.43 12.18
CA HIS A 614 13.79 20.50 12.37
C HIS A 614 14.34 21.66 13.24
N GLY A 615 14.25 22.88 12.72
CA GLY A 615 14.67 24.07 13.47
C GLY A 615 16.17 24.16 13.77
N ALA A 616 17.04 23.41 13.07
CA ALA A 616 18.48 23.36 13.36
C ALA A 616 19.15 24.73 13.57
N PHE A 617 18.76 25.76 12.81
CA PHE A 617 19.27 27.14 12.92
C PHE A 617 18.16 28.16 13.24
N SER A 618 17.01 27.73 13.78
CA SER A 618 15.89 28.63 14.03
C SER A 618 16.28 29.75 15.02
N TYR A 619 15.77 30.96 14.80
CA TYR A 619 16.05 32.14 15.61
C TYR A 619 17.54 32.50 15.74
N CYS A 620 18.40 32.07 14.82
CA CYS A 620 19.75 32.61 14.70
C CYS A 620 19.68 34.02 14.07
N GLU A 621 19.19 35.00 14.82
CA GLU A 621 18.86 36.33 14.31
C GLU A 621 20.06 37.08 13.68
N GLN A 622 21.29 36.71 14.06
CA GLN A 622 22.51 37.31 13.53
C GLN A 622 23.08 36.59 12.30
N LEU A 623 22.54 35.43 11.90
CA LEU A 623 23.08 34.61 10.81
C LEU A 623 22.91 35.35 9.49
N GLU A 624 24.02 35.68 8.82
CA GLU A 624 24.01 36.48 7.59
C GLU A 624 24.09 35.61 6.32
N SER A 625 24.81 34.49 6.40
CA SER A 625 25.00 33.58 5.27
C SER A 625 25.22 32.14 5.71
N ILE A 626 24.76 31.20 4.88
CA ILE A 626 25.02 29.76 5.06
C ILE A 626 25.09 29.04 3.71
N GLU A 627 26.03 28.10 3.61
CA GLU A 627 26.09 27.12 2.54
C GLU A 627 25.66 25.75 3.08
N VAL A 628 24.59 25.19 2.52
CA VAL A 628 24.14 23.83 2.84
C VAL A 628 24.95 22.86 1.97
N PRO A 629 25.77 21.94 2.53
CA PRO A 629 26.67 21.10 1.74
C PRO A 629 25.95 20.21 0.72
N ALA A 630 26.62 19.92 -0.41
CA ALA A 630 26.08 19.09 -1.49
C ALA A 630 25.86 17.61 -1.09
N SER A 631 26.29 17.21 0.11
CA SER A 631 26.04 15.91 0.73
C SER A 631 24.67 15.81 1.42
N VAL A 632 24.02 16.95 1.70
CA VAL A 632 22.70 16.98 2.35
C VAL A 632 21.65 16.40 1.41
N ARG A 633 20.90 15.40 1.90
CA ARG A 633 19.82 14.73 1.16
C ARG A 633 18.45 14.93 1.81
N ARG A 634 18.45 15.27 3.11
CA ARG A 634 17.24 15.47 3.90
C ARG A 634 17.33 16.79 4.66
N ILE A 635 16.30 17.60 4.54
CA ILE A 635 16.16 18.88 5.22
C ILE A 635 14.73 18.92 5.76
N ASP A 636 14.58 19.01 7.07
CA ASP A 636 13.28 19.07 7.74
C ASP A 636 12.74 20.53 7.77
N GLY A 637 11.63 20.78 8.47
CA GLY A 637 11.01 22.12 8.54
C GLY A 637 11.74 23.12 9.46
N TYR A 638 11.35 24.39 9.38
CA TYR A 638 11.77 25.50 10.26
C TYR A 638 13.29 25.76 10.34
N ILE A 639 14.10 25.23 9.41
CA ILE A 639 15.57 25.25 9.50
C ILE A 639 16.13 26.65 9.77
N PHE A 640 15.68 27.66 9.02
CA PHE A 640 16.11 29.05 9.13
C PHE A 640 15.00 29.97 9.64
N HIS A 641 13.94 29.42 10.24
CA HIS A 641 12.82 30.19 10.78
C HIS A 641 13.32 31.29 11.73
N GLY A 642 12.91 32.54 11.51
CA GLY A 642 13.31 33.67 12.36
C GLY A 642 14.78 34.12 12.21
N CYS A 643 15.51 33.65 11.19
CA CYS A 643 16.85 34.19 10.87
C CYS A 643 16.74 35.54 10.17
N THR A 644 16.42 36.59 10.93
CA THR A 644 16.07 37.92 10.41
C THR A 644 17.21 38.61 9.64
N SER A 645 18.48 38.30 9.93
CA SER A 645 19.65 38.86 9.22
C SER A 645 20.12 38.04 8.00
N LEU A 646 19.46 36.93 7.68
CA LEU A 646 19.89 35.99 6.63
C LEU A 646 19.73 36.61 5.25
N LYS A 647 20.83 36.78 4.53
CA LYS A 647 20.89 37.42 3.20
C LYS A 647 21.21 36.45 2.08
N GLU A 648 22.06 35.47 2.37
CA GLU A 648 22.56 34.54 1.36
C GLU A 648 22.44 33.09 1.86
N VAL A 649 21.75 32.28 1.06
CA VAL A 649 21.62 30.84 1.29
C VAL A 649 21.98 30.13 0.00
N VAL A 650 22.97 29.24 0.09
CA VAL A 650 23.35 28.37 -1.03
C VAL A 650 22.77 26.99 -0.78
N LEU A 651 21.82 26.61 -1.63
CA LEU A 651 21.25 25.27 -1.69
C LEU A 651 21.83 24.55 -2.92
N HIS A 652 22.29 23.31 -2.75
CA HIS A 652 22.81 22.48 -3.84
C HIS A 652 21.74 21.55 -4.40
N GLU A 653 21.97 21.01 -5.60
CA GLU A 653 21.09 20.02 -6.24
C GLU A 653 20.91 18.76 -5.37
N GLY A 654 19.69 18.22 -5.36
CA GLY A 654 19.32 17.05 -4.54
C GLY A 654 18.42 17.39 -3.35
N VAL A 655 18.10 18.67 -3.12
CA VAL A 655 17.03 19.07 -2.20
C VAL A 655 15.67 18.89 -2.91
N PRO A 656 14.80 17.99 -2.42
CA PRO A 656 13.56 17.66 -3.12
C PRO A 656 12.45 18.70 -2.89
N LYS A 657 12.49 19.45 -1.80
CA LYS A 657 11.43 20.38 -1.41
C LYS A 657 11.96 21.54 -0.57
N ILE A 658 11.29 22.68 -0.65
CA ILE A 658 11.44 23.74 0.35
C ILE A 658 10.42 23.46 1.45
N GLY A 659 10.94 22.98 2.58
CA GLY A 659 10.15 22.44 3.68
C GLY A 659 9.33 23.48 4.44
N HIS A 660 8.38 22.98 5.24
CA HIS A 660 7.46 23.79 6.04
C HIS A 660 8.19 24.85 6.87
N ALA A 661 7.78 26.12 6.73
CA ALA A 661 8.34 27.28 7.42
C ALA A 661 9.87 27.44 7.33
N MET A 662 10.54 26.83 6.33
CA MET A 662 12.01 26.79 6.24
C MET A 662 12.67 28.16 6.30
N PHE A 663 12.12 29.16 5.60
CA PHE A 663 12.59 30.54 5.55
C PHE A 663 11.57 31.52 6.14
N SER A 664 10.66 31.04 7.00
CA SER A 664 9.67 31.92 7.61
C SER A 664 10.37 33.00 8.44
N SER A 665 9.88 34.24 8.35
CA SER A 665 10.43 35.42 9.03
C SER A 665 11.91 35.74 8.69
N CYS A 666 12.44 35.23 7.57
CA CYS A 666 13.74 35.64 7.02
C CYS A 666 13.62 36.99 6.31
N THR A 667 13.47 38.07 7.08
CA THR A 667 13.13 39.41 6.55
C THR A 667 14.24 40.07 5.74
N SER A 668 15.51 39.65 5.88
CA SER A 668 16.63 40.15 5.05
C SER A 668 16.87 39.37 3.76
N LEU A 669 16.17 38.24 3.55
CA LEU A 669 16.41 37.35 2.42
C LEU A 669 15.64 37.87 1.19
N LYS A 670 16.33 38.63 0.33
CA LYS A 670 15.72 39.29 -0.85
C LYS A 670 15.53 38.39 -2.05
N THR A 671 16.48 37.49 -2.30
CA THR A 671 16.45 36.56 -3.43
C THR A 671 16.98 35.22 -2.98
N LEU A 672 16.53 34.16 -3.65
CA LEU A 672 17.01 32.80 -3.39
C LEU A 672 17.08 32.06 -4.73
N LYS A 673 18.20 31.38 -4.98
CA LYS A 673 18.31 30.44 -6.09
C LYS A 673 17.85 29.07 -5.62
N LEU A 674 16.76 28.59 -6.20
CA LEU A 674 16.23 27.26 -5.91
C LEU A 674 16.93 26.22 -6.80
N PRO A 675 17.32 25.05 -6.26
CA PRO A 675 17.82 23.94 -7.05
C PRO A 675 16.78 23.41 -8.03
N THR A 676 17.23 22.89 -9.19
CA THR A 676 16.34 22.32 -10.21
C THR A 676 15.65 21.02 -9.79
N THR A 677 16.06 20.42 -8.66
CA THR A 677 15.42 19.22 -8.09
C THR A 677 14.20 19.50 -7.21
N VAL A 678 13.88 20.77 -6.91
CA VAL A 678 12.78 21.11 -6.00
C VAL A 678 11.43 20.85 -6.65
N THR A 679 10.65 19.89 -6.14
CA THR A 679 9.33 19.55 -6.67
C THR A 679 8.19 20.24 -5.94
N GLU A 680 8.44 20.78 -4.75
CA GLU A 680 7.39 21.33 -3.89
C GLU A 680 7.88 22.50 -3.02
N ILE A 681 6.99 23.50 -2.87
CA ILE A 681 7.09 24.55 -1.86
C ILE A 681 6.01 24.29 -0.79
N GLU A 682 6.43 23.85 0.40
CA GLU A 682 5.50 23.45 1.47
C GLU A 682 4.83 24.66 2.17
N ASN A 683 3.94 24.35 3.11
CA ASN A 683 3.19 25.34 3.88
C ASN A 683 4.13 26.34 4.58
N GLU A 684 3.78 27.62 4.57
CA GLU A 684 4.50 28.69 5.28
C GLU A 684 6.00 28.84 4.90
N ALA A 685 6.48 28.17 3.84
CA ALA A 685 7.90 28.07 3.50
C ALA A 685 8.65 29.42 3.51
N PHE A 686 8.01 30.47 3.02
CA PHE A 686 8.49 31.86 2.98
C PHE A 686 7.54 32.81 3.73
N TYR A 687 6.74 32.34 4.69
CA TYR A 687 5.82 33.18 5.45
C TYR A 687 6.55 34.37 6.08
N HIS A 688 6.14 35.60 5.78
CA HIS A 688 6.77 36.83 6.27
C HIS A 688 8.27 36.96 5.89
N ALA A 689 8.71 36.30 4.81
CA ALA A 689 10.07 36.43 4.29
C ALA A 689 10.23 37.71 3.45
N GLY A 690 11.46 38.25 3.42
CA GLY A 690 11.81 39.48 2.68
C GLY A 690 12.01 39.29 1.17
N ILE A 691 11.49 38.20 0.59
CA ILE A 691 11.74 37.84 -0.81
C ILE A 691 11.12 38.89 -1.72
N GLU A 692 11.96 39.52 -2.56
CA GLU A 692 11.57 40.49 -3.57
C GLU A 692 11.27 39.81 -4.91
N ARG A 693 12.13 38.86 -5.30
CA ARG A 693 12.01 38.13 -6.58
C ARG A 693 12.37 36.66 -6.41
N LEU A 694 11.55 35.78 -6.99
CA LEU A 694 11.77 34.34 -6.96
C LEU A 694 11.39 33.68 -8.30
N ILE A 695 12.23 32.76 -8.75
CA ILE A 695 11.96 31.92 -9.92
C ILE A 695 11.82 30.49 -9.41
N LEU A 696 10.63 29.91 -9.59
CA LEU A 696 10.39 28.51 -9.26
C LEU A 696 10.89 27.63 -10.42
N PRO A 697 11.62 26.53 -10.15
CA PRO A 697 12.12 25.63 -11.19
C PRO A 697 11.01 24.78 -11.79
N ASP A 698 11.15 24.38 -13.07
CA ASP A 698 10.17 23.60 -13.86
C ASP A 698 9.79 22.23 -13.26
N SER A 699 10.47 21.80 -12.20
CA SER A 699 10.15 20.62 -11.42
C SER A 699 9.03 20.83 -10.41
N VAL A 700 8.68 22.07 -10.05
CA VAL A 700 7.69 22.36 -9.00
C VAL A 700 6.28 22.01 -9.48
N THR A 701 5.56 21.19 -8.70
CA THR A 701 4.18 20.80 -9.00
C THR A 701 3.16 21.38 -8.03
N ARG A 702 3.57 21.76 -6.81
CA ARG A 702 2.67 22.23 -5.74
C ARG A 702 3.23 23.41 -4.93
N ILE A 703 2.36 24.35 -4.60
CA ILE A 703 2.59 25.48 -3.68
C ILE A 703 1.60 25.40 -2.51
N GLY A 704 2.13 25.22 -1.30
CA GLY A 704 1.36 24.97 -0.08
C GLY A 704 0.66 26.19 0.54
N HIS A 705 -0.06 25.91 1.62
CA HIS A 705 -0.85 26.87 2.40
C HIS A 705 0.03 27.98 2.99
N SER A 706 -0.37 29.24 2.81
CA SER A 706 0.38 30.41 3.29
C SER A 706 1.87 30.45 2.88
N ALA A 707 2.28 29.75 1.82
CA ALA A 707 3.68 29.57 1.45
C ALA A 707 4.46 30.89 1.30
N PHE A 708 3.80 31.94 0.78
CA PHE A 708 4.34 33.29 0.61
C PHE A 708 3.49 34.34 1.34
N SER A 709 2.67 33.94 2.32
CA SER A 709 1.80 34.90 2.99
C SER A 709 2.62 35.94 3.78
N HIS A 710 2.17 37.19 3.80
CA HIS A 710 2.88 38.33 4.40
C HIS A 710 4.27 38.60 3.79
N CYS A 711 4.55 38.17 2.56
CA CYS A 711 5.73 38.62 1.82
C CYS A 711 5.54 40.06 1.31
N GLU A 712 5.68 41.05 2.20
CA GLU A 712 5.43 42.47 1.92
C GLU A 712 6.36 43.11 0.87
N HIS A 713 7.47 42.45 0.53
CA HIS A 713 8.45 42.95 -0.43
C HIS A 713 8.40 42.26 -1.79
N LEU A 714 7.52 41.27 -1.98
CA LEU A 714 7.43 40.51 -3.22
C LEU A 714 6.99 41.42 -4.37
N THR A 715 7.81 41.52 -5.42
CA THR A 715 7.49 42.30 -6.63
C THR A 715 7.24 41.41 -7.84
N ASP A 716 8.01 40.32 -7.98
CA ASP A 716 7.92 39.42 -9.13
C ASP A 716 8.12 37.96 -8.70
N ILE A 717 7.24 37.07 -9.18
CA ILE A 717 7.42 35.62 -9.03
C ILE A 717 7.14 34.92 -10.35
N ALA A 718 8.03 34.01 -10.76
CA ALA A 718 7.83 33.16 -11.93
C ALA A 718 7.40 31.76 -11.49
N ILE A 719 6.24 31.32 -11.97
CA ILE A 719 5.62 30.02 -11.67
C ILE A 719 5.55 29.19 -12.97
N PRO A 720 6.19 28.01 -13.03
CA PRO A 720 6.27 27.20 -14.25
C PRO A 720 4.96 26.47 -14.57
N ALA A 721 4.80 26.03 -15.83
CA ALA A 721 3.63 25.28 -16.27
C ALA A 721 3.42 23.93 -15.57
N SER A 722 4.47 23.38 -14.96
CA SER A 722 4.44 22.13 -14.20
C SER A 722 3.58 22.19 -12.94
N VAL A 723 3.28 23.39 -12.42
CA VAL A 723 2.45 23.55 -11.22
C VAL A 723 1.03 23.13 -11.52
N THR A 724 0.50 22.19 -10.74
CA THR A 724 -0.87 21.69 -10.84
C THR A 724 -1.74 22.11 -9.66
N GLU A 725 -1.14 22.66 -8.60
CA GLU A 725 -1.84 23.03 -7.38
C GLU A 725 -1.19 24.26 -6.70
N ILE A 726 -2.01 25.25 -6.36
CA ILE A 726 -1.64 26.43 -5.56
C ILE A 726 -2.72 26.62 -4.49
N SER A 727 -2.34 26.63 -3.22
CA SER A 727 -3.30 26.87 -2.12
C SER A 727 -3.93 28.26 -2.22
N GLU A 728 -5.23 28.39 -1.91
CA GLU A 728 -5.99 29.64 -2.06
C GLU A 728 -5.38 30.82 -1.28
N ASN A 729 -4.73 30.55 -0.16
CA ASN A 729 -4.11 31.57 0.68
C ASN A 729 -2.57 31.63 0.55
N ALA A 730 -2.00 30.99 -0.48
CA ALA A 730 -0.55 30.95 -0.67
C ALA A 730 0.09 32.34 -0.70
N PHE A 731 -0.63 33.36 -1.18
CA PHE A 731 -0.15 34.74 -1.34
C PHE A 731 -0.97 35.78 -0.55
N THR A 732 -1.61 35.38 0.56
CA THR A 732 -2.41 36.29 1.40
C THR A 732 -1.54 37.41 2.00
N GLU A 733 -2.06 38.64 2.02
CA GLU A 733 -1.35 39.84 2.53
C GLU A 733 -0.02 40.12 1.80
N CYS A 734 0.09 39.72 0.53
CA CYS A 734 1.13 40.23 -0.37
C CYS A 734 0.62 41.50 -1.08
N PRO A 735 1.41 42.58 -1.15
CA PRO A 735 1.06 43.73 -1.98
C PRO A 735 1.00 43.32 -3.45
N LYS A 736 0.37 44.13 -4.30
CA LYS A 736 0.23 43.86 -5.75
C LYS A 736 1.60 43.55 -6.39
N PHE A 737 1.89 42.27 -6.57
CA PHE A 737 3.08 41.76 -7.25
C PHE A 737 2.72 41.22 -8.63
N ARG A 738 3.71 41.09 -9.50
CA ARG A 738 3.56 40.54 -10.84
C ARG A 738 3.86 39.04 -10.84
N LEU A 739 2.87 38.24 -11.21
CA LEU A 739 2.99 36.80 -11.44
C LEU A 739 3.36 36.56 -12.91
N HIS A 740 4.44 35.84 -13.16
CA HIS A 740 4.88 35.43 -14.49
C HIS A 740 4.50 33.96 -14.70
N ALA A 741 3.67 33.66 -15.72
CA ALA A 741 3.14 32.33 -15.99
C ALA A 741 3.11 32.02 -17.50
N GLU A 742 3.25 30.75 -17.85
CA GLU A 742 3.09 30.28 -19.24
C GLU A 742 1.60 30.22 -19.64
N GLU A 743 1.31 30.41 -20.94
CA GLU A 743 -0.04 30.36 -21.48
C GLU A 743 -0.69 28.97 -21.30
N GLY A 744 -1.92 28.94 -20.77
CA GLY A 744 -2.67 27.70 -20.50
C GLY A 744 -2.31 27.01 -19.18
N SER A 745 -1.35 27.54 -18.42
CA SER A 745 -0.89 26.94 -17.16
C SER A 745 -1.93 27.03 -16.02
N TYR A 746 -1.73 26.24 -14.95
CA TYR A 746 -2.53 26.38 -13.73
C TYR A 746 -2.33 27.76 -13.08
N ALA A 747 -1.09 28.26 -13.09
CA ALA A 747 -0.74 29.58 -12.55
C ALA A 747 -1.50 30.72 -13.26
N GLU A 748 -1.69 30.63 -14.58
CA GLU A 748 -2.49 31.59 -15.34
C GLU A 748 -3.95 31.61 -14.85
N ARG A 749 -4.56 30.43 -14.69
CA ARG A 749 -5.94 30.31 -14.21
C ARG A 749 -6.09 30.84 -12.79
N PHE A 750 -5.15 30.51 -11.91
CA PHE A 750 -5.09 30.99 -10.53
C PHE A 750 -4.98 32.52 -10.45
N ALA A 751 -4.09 33.12 -11.24
CA ALA A 751 -3.92 34.57 -11.28
C ALA A 751 -5.19 35.29 -11.75
N LYS A 752 -5.88 34.74 -12.76
CA LYS A 752 -7.16 35.28 -13.28
C LYS A 752 -8.27 35.21 -12.24
N SER A 753 -8.41 34.09 -11.52
CA SER A 753 -9.47 33.91 -10.52
C SER A 753 -9.29 34.81 -9.29
N HIS A 754 -8.05 35.18 -8.95
CA HIS A 754 -7.71 36.02 -7.79
C HIS A 754 -7.40 37.49 -8.17
N HIS A 755 -7.66 37.90 -9.41
CA HIS A 755 -7.44 39.27 -9.90
C HIS A 755 -6.00 39.79 -9.72
N MET A 756 -5.01 38.91 -9.89
CA MET A 756 -3.59 39.24 -9.71
C MET A 756 -3.02 39.93 -10.95
N LEU A 757 -1.97 40.75 -10.78
CA LEU A 757 -1.21 41.29 -11.92
C LEU A 757 -0.38 40.16 -12.53
N MET A 758 -0.52 39.93 -13.83
CA MET A 758 0.12 38.81 -14.51
C MET A 758 0.85 39.24 -15.79
N THR A 759 1.93 38.54 -16.13
CA THR A 759 2.60 38.58 -17.45
C THR A 759 2.71 37.17 -17.99
N LEU A 760 2.29 36.99 -19.25
CA LEU A 760 2.49 35.74 -19.97
C LEU A 760 3.91 35.70 -20.51
N VAL A 761 4.62 34.61 -20.25
CA VAL A 761 6.04 34.42 -20.63
C VAL A 761 6.16 33.39 -21.75
#